data_AF-A0A2D6WQV0-F1
#
_entry.id   AF-A0A2D6WQV0-F1
#
_cell.length_a   1.000
_cell.length_b   1.000
_cell.length_c   1.000
_cell.angle_alpha   90.00
_cell.angle_beta   90.00
_cell.angle_gamma   90.00
#
_symmetry.space_group_name_H-M   'P 1'
#
loop_
_entity.id
_entity.type
_entity.pdbx_description
1 polymer ?
#
loop_
_entity_poly.entity_id
_entity_poly.type
_entity_poly.pdbx_seq_one_letter_code
_entity_poly.pdbx_strand_id
1 'polypeptide(L)'
;MIQPSISGHLMSSMISIKWFEKSACCCRSLIRNGCFFTIFSRLHWSCSLFKESVQTRVDLEKVNLYGKPMGQRLGQAFFLVLLMLLTPLSGCFGEQDVGGLGSTEDVVITPPVLTGGVFQGVTIAAEVDLAVFVPYLMLNSDNGFVQNSTVIDMKAGESVMLTLLAPPRTDTAVVMLGEYGRENWPLRTTEESWRTWVQRDGNDRTDNPGIQRIPATNGTLDTVLPSNNNGGPVLAVRIPIERPMAAAYSEADGGRHSTGLVDGLNVFNYISHMSDETPDITDAADGAVGYLDRWAGQGNAAYEDAAQYLIGNLESFGLEVITQRFTYDSLMTGAQNPEAYNICGYRFGEVNPDKWMVFGAHFDIAPPVNGGMLDPHIFGRTYGTRVGAYDNTAGTAMVLTVAEAMANFNTRNTMVFCLWSGEEGGKRGSDFWTDYWVKEDNPGVEVTNYVNLDMAGVNWPGGGGAPCGGNHGGGEGGCDPQPAVDPDGYPKDEEVWPMRVYIGPSLDHDIMNQPGMVGLAMWIGSDAIGVEEQMSMLIGTDHPADTWKVDDWMAKDRPEIIVYEDTTARSDHATFQDNLGTVTMGFGGLVDGYWCYHQTCDTVDEMIDWMDTTGKDYGEERSGTSNLVDALDTITWWATYSFFHLDENPVRNAYL
;
A
#
# COMPACT_ATOMS: atom_id res chain seq x y z
N MET A 1 -1.27 -7.82 51.13
CA MET A 1 -1.22 -8.82 52.22
C MET A 1 -2.65 -9.23 52.55
N ILE A 2 -2.97 -10.54 52.53
CA ILE A 2 -4.26 -11.16 52.94
C ILE A 2 -5.51 -10.82 52.09
N GLN A 3 -5.98 -11.82 51.32
CA GLN A 3 -7.41 -12.07 51.04
C GLN A 3 -8.02 -12.89 52.18
N PRO A 4 -9.36 -12.89 52.35
CA PRO A 4 -10.15 -14.08 51.96
C PRO A 4 -11.40 -13.70 51.13
N SER A 5 -11.95 -14.46 50.17
CA SER A 5 -12.11 -15.92 49.93
C SER A 5 -13.36 -16.57 50.59
N ILE A 6 -13.76 -17.77 50.10
CA ILE A 6 -15.02 -18.52 50.37
C ILE A 6 -16.23 -18.08 49.50
N SER A 7 -17.10 -18.95 48.95
CA SER A 7 -16.93 -20.13 48.05
C SER A 7 -18.30 -20.81 47.81
N GLY A 8 -18.54 -21.40 46.62
CA GLY A 8 -19.74 -22.23 46.38
C GLY A 8 -19.57 -23.22 45.21
N HIS A 9 -19.87 -24.50 45.43
CA HIS A 9 -19.69 -25.60 44.47
C HIS A 9 -20.93 -26.51 44.40
N LEU A 10 -21.29 -26.93 43.18
CA LEU A 10 -22.10 -28.12 42.79
C LEU A 10 -22.21 -28.05 41.24
N MET A 11 -21.64 -28.90 40.37
CA MET A 11 -21.15 -30.30 40.38
C MET A 11 -22.20 -31.38 40.02
N SER A 12 -21.77 -32.38 39.23
CA SER A 12 -22.50 -33.56 38.71
C SER A 12 -23.25 -33.31 37.38
N SER A 13 -23.20 -34.18 36.35
CA SER A 13 -22.31 -35.35 36.09
C SER A 13 -22.43 -35.90 34.66
N MET A 14 -21.30 -36.38 34.13
CA MET A 14 -21.07 -37.55 33.24
C MET A 14 -22.18 -38.10 32.34
N ILE A 15 -21.80 -38.42 31.09
CA ILE A 15 -21.90 -39.78 30.52
C ILE A 15 -20.68 -40.02 29.60
N SER A 16 -20.19 -41.26 29.52
CA SER A 16 -19.10 -41.69 28.64
C SER A 16 -19.27 -43.17 28.27
N ILE A 17 -18.96 -43.55 27.03
CA ILE A 17 -18.84 -44.93 26.55
C ILE A 17 -17.84 -44.97 25.37
N LYS A 18 -17.20 -46.13 25.14
CA LYS A 18 -16.05 -46.33 24.23
C LYS A 18 -16.35 -47.33 23.10
N TRP A 19 -15.39 -47.44 22.17
CA TRP A 19 -15.20 -48.49 21.15
C TRP A 19 -16.10 -48.41 19.90
N PHE A 20 -15.79 -49.02 18.74
CA PHE A 20 -14.72 -49.98 18.40
C PHE A 20 -14.13 -49.74 16.99
N GLU A 21 -12.88 -50.15 16.80
CA GLU A 21 -12.07 -50.27 15.57
C GLU A 21 -12.76 -50.99 14.37
N LYS A 22 -12.63 -50.48 13.12
CA LYS A 22 -12.06 -51.17 11.92
C LYS A 22 -12.28 -50.49 10.56
N SER A 23 -11.34 -50.72 9.64
CA SER A 23 -11.29 -50.24 8.24
C SER A 23 -11.98 -51.18 7.24
N ALA A 24 -12.49 -50.63 6.13
CA ALA A 24 -12.68 -51.35 4.86
C ALA A 24 -12.90 -50.38 3.67
N CYS A 25 -12.10 -50.51 2.60
CA CYS A 25 -12.46 -50.01 1.28
C CYS A 25 -13.50 -50.92 0.60
N CYS A 26 -14.39 -50.36 -0.23
CA CYS A 26 -14.62 -50.91 -1.58
C CYS A 26 -15.38 -49.93 -2.50
N CYS A 27 -14.90 -49.78 -3.74
CA CYS A 27 -15.59 -49.07 -4.83
C CYS A 27 -16.73 -49.93 -5.42
N ARG A 28 -17.80 -49.31 -5.96
CA ARG A 28 -18.85 -50.06 -6.69
C ARG A 28 -19.59 -49.32 -7.82
N SER A 29 -18.98 -49.37 -9.01
CA SER A 29 -19.64 -49.53 -10.33
C SER A 29 -21.02 -48.90 -10.60
N LEU A 30 -21.01 -47.69 -11.17
CA LEU A 30 -21.36 -47.39 -12.57
C LEU A 30 -22.47 -48.16 -13.34
N ILE A 31 -23.21 -47.40 -14.18
CA ILE A 31 -24.02 -47.74 -15.39
C ILE A 31 -25.51 -48.10 -15.21
N ARG A 32 -26.40 -47.19 -15.66
CA ARG A 32 -27.33 -47.47 -16.79
C ARG A 32 -27.97 -46.24 -17.48
N ASN A 33 -27.63 -46.08 -18.76
CA ASN A 33 -28.39 -45.63 -19.95
C ASN A 33 -29.44 -44.48 -19.87
N GLY A 34 -29.42 -43.55 -20.84
CA GLY A 34 -30.53 -42.61 -21.03
C GLY A 34 -30.59 -41.66 -22.24
N CYS A 35 -29.77 -41.76 -23.30
CA CYS A 35 -29.88 -40.83 -24.45
C CYS A 35 -31.02 -41.19 -25.42
N PHE A 36 -31.70 -40.17 -25.96
CA PHE A 36 -32.66 -40.28 -27.08
C PHE A 36 -32.20 -39.43 -28.28
N PHE A 37 -32.59 -39.83 -29.49
CA PHE A 37 -32.19 -39.23 -30.76
C PHE A 37 -33.42 -39.05 -31.66
N THR A 38 -33.52 -37.92 -32.39
CA THR A 38 -34.43 -37.80 -33.55
C THR A 38 -33.95 -36.71 -34.51
N ILE A 39 -34.00 -37.01 -35.81
CA ILE A 39 -33.71 -36.10 -36.95
C ILE A 39 -34.72 -36.44 -38.08
N PHE A 40 -34.93 -35.51 -39.03
CA PHE A 40 -35.75 -35.61 -40.26
C PHE A 40 -37.27 -35.39 -40.06
N SER A 41 -38.00 -34.67 -40.95
CA SER A 41 -37.64 -33.98 -42.22
C SER A 41 -38.62 -32.82 -42.58
N ARG A 42 -38.32 -32.10 -43.68
CA ARG A 42 -39.13 -31.03 -44.33
C ARG A 42 -40.53 -31.55 -44.78
N LEU A 43 -41.58 -30.75 -45.04
CA LEU A 43 -41.77 -29.28 -45.23
C LEU A 43 -43.25 -28.87 -44.90
N HIS A 44 -43.55 -27.57 -44.69
CA HIS A 44 -44.86 -26.85 -44.65
C HIS A 44 -46.20 -27.63 -44.63
N TRP A 45 -47.21 -27.28 -43.80
CA TRP A 45 -47.93 -25.97 -43.81
C TRP A 45 -48.87 -25.81 -42.58
N SER A 46 -49.03 -24.58 -42.05
CA SER A 46 -50.12 -24.10 -41.13
C SER A 46 -50.41 -24.84 -39.79
N CYS A 47 -51.18 -24.23 -38.88
CA CYS A 47 -51.04 -24.46 -37.43
C CYS A 47 -52.24 -25.11 -36.68
N SER A 48 -51.89 -25.80 -35.57
CA SER A 48 -52.69 -26.18 -34.38
C SER A 48 -53.62 -27.42 -34.41
N LEU A 49 -53.46 -28.34 -33.43
CA LEU A 49 -54.51 -28.81 -32.49
C LEU A 49 -54.00 -29.82 -31.42
N PHE A 50 -54.89 -30.18 -30.49
CA PHE A 50 -54.73 -30.73 -29.12
C PHE A 50 -54.35 -32.23 -28.92
N LYS A 51 -53.59 -32.49 -27.83
CA LYS A 51 -53.73 -33.50 -26.73
C LYS A 51 -53.91 -35.05 -26.95
N GLU A 52 -53.09 -35.79 -26.16
CA GLU A 52 -53.40 -36.99 -25.32
C GLU A 52 -53.73 -38.43 -25.84
N SER A 53 -52.73 -39.33 -25.70
CA SER A 53 -52.73 -40.50 -24.75
C SER A 53 -53.12 -41.96 -25.15
N VAL A 54 -52.59 -42.91 -24.34
CA VAL A 54 -53.14 -44.25 -23.93
C VAL A 54 -52.92 -45.56 -24.76
N GLN A 55 -52.16 -46.51 -24.14
CA GLN A 55 -52.22 -48.02 -24.15
C GLN A 55 -52.06 -48.78 -25.51
N THR A 56 -51.85 -50.12 -25.61
CA THR A 56 -51.95 -51.27 -24.66
C THR A 56 -50.90 -52.40 -24.93
N ARG A 57 -50.87 -53.47 -24.12
CA ARG A 57 -50.05 -54.71 -24.26
C ARG A 57 -50.72 -55.79 -25.15
N VAL A 58 -49.97 -56.83 -25.57
CA VAL A 58 -50.11 -58.27 -25.17
C VAL A 58 -49.31 -59.24 -26.08
N ASP A 59 -48.29 -59.88 -25.48
CA ASP A 59 -47.78 -61.28 -25.50
C ASP A 59 -48.00 -62.32 -26.63
N LEU A 60 -47.11 -63.35 -26.58
CA LEU A 60 -47.12 -64.69 -27.24
C LEU A 60 -46.70 -64.71 -28.74
N GLU A 61 -45.79 -65.57 -29.23
CA GLU A 61 -45.15 -66.83 -28.76
C GLU A 61 -43.75 -67.02 -29.47
N LYS A 62 -42.92 -68.09 -29.46
CA LYS A 62 -42.95 -69.53 -29.04
C LYS A 62 -41.51 -70.13 -28.90
N VAL A 63 -41.39 -71.34 -28.31
CA VAL A 63 -40.33 -72.41 -28.43
C VAL A 63 -38.80 -72.06 -28.40
N ASN A 64 -38.12 -72.41 -27.28
CA ASN A 64 -37.15 -73.54 -27.07
C ASN A 64 -36.04 -73.86 -28.14
N LEU A 65 -34.82 -74.38 -27.88
CA LEU A 65 -34.25 -75.24 -26.82
C LEU A 65 -32.73 -74.98 -26.55
N TYR A 66 -32.25 -75.34 -25.34
CA TYR A 66 -30.92 -75.89 -24.94
C TYR A 66 -29.56 -75.30 -25.43
N GLY A 67 -28.60 -75.19 -24.49
CA GLY A 67 -27.16 -75.36 -24.77
C GLY A 67 -26.18 -74.29 -24.25
N LYS A 68 -25.61 -74.46 -23.05
CA LYS A 68 -24.45 -73.68 -22.57
C LYS A 68 -23.14 -74.49 -22.68
N PRO A 69 -22.08 -73.98 -23.35
CA PRO A 69 -20.72 -74.50 -23.19
C PRO A 69 -19.99 -73.81 -22.03
N MET A 70 -19.17 -74.57 -21.29
CA MET A 70 -18.56 -74.18 -20.01
C MET A 70 -17.25 -73.35 -20.15
N GLY A 71 -17.08 -72.58 -21.24
CA GLY A 71 -15.79 -71.97 -21.60
C GLY A 71 -15.47 -70.61 -20.97
N GLN A 72 -16.45 -69.69 -20.87
CA GLN A 72 -16.17 -68.27 -20.63
C GLN A 72 -15.65 -67.92 -19.22
N ARG A 73 -15.90 -68.78 -18.21
CA ARG A 73 -15.56 -68.46 -16.81
C ARG A 73 -14.08 -68.61 -16.47
N LEU A 74 -13.32 -69.47 -17.18
CA LEU A 74 -11.90 -69.66 -16.90
C LEU A 74 -11.07 -68.42 -17.31
N GLY A 75 -11.32 -67.87 -18.50
CA GLY A 75 -10.60 -66.69 -19.00
C GLY A 75 -10.85 -65.45 -18.15
N GLN A 76 -12.08 -65.24 -17.67
CA GLN A 76 -12.43 -64.14 -16.78
C GLN A 76 -11.71 -64.24 -15.42
N ALA A 77 -11.62 -65.45 -14.84
CA ALA A 77 -10.87 -65.68 -13.61
C ALA A 77 -9.36 -65.44 -13.81
N PHE A 78 -8.78 -65.94 -14.91
CA PHE A 78 -7.36 -65.76 -15.20
C PHE A 78 -6.99 -64.28 -15.45
N PHE A 79 -7.85 -63.52 -16.12
CA PHE A 79 -7.66 -62.08 -16.33
C PHE A 79 -7.72 -61.27 -15.04
N LEU A 80 -8.64 -61.59 -14.13
CA LEU A 80 -8.72 -60.95 -12.80
C LEU A 80 -7.51 -61.29 -11.92
N VAL A 81 -7.02 -62.53 -11.96
CA VAL A 81 -5.79 -62.93 -11.26
C VAL A 81 -4.57 -62.19 -11.85
N LEU A 82 -4.48 -62.05 -13.18
CA LEU A 82 -3.40 -61.30 -13.82
C LEU A 82 -3.42 -59.81 -13.40
N LEU A 83 -4.60 -59.19 -13.35
CA LEU A 83 -4.76 -57.82 -12.84
C LEU A 83 -4.30 -57.67 -11.38
N MET A 84 -4.70 -58.58 -10.49
CA MET A 84 -4.28 -58.58 -9.09
C MET A 84 -2.79 -58.90 -8.88
N LEU A 85 -2.14 -59.57 -9.84
CA LEU A 85 -0.69 -59.78 -9.84
C LEU A 85 0.09 -58.60 -10.44
N LEU A 86 -0.57 -57.65 -11.10
CA LEU A 86 0.03 -56.42 -11.63
C LEU A 86 -0.09 -55.23 -10.67
N THR A 87 -1.04 -55.22 -9.73
CA THR A 87 -1.16 -54.15 -8.72
C THR A 87 0.04 -53.94 -7.78
N PRO A 88 0.93 -54.90 -7.48
CA PRO A 88 2.17 -54.62 -6.75
C PRO A 88 3.34 -54.21 -7.66
N LEU A 89 3.16 -54.18 -9.00
CA LEU A 89 4.16 -53.74 -9.97
C LEU A 89 3.98 -52.28 -10.39
N SER A 90 2.91 -51.61 -9.96
CA SER A 90 2.81 -50.14 -9.94
C SER A 90 3.40 -49.54 -8.65
N GLY A 91 4.45 -50.18 -8.11
CA GLY A 91 5.31 -49.56 -7.09
C GLY A 91 6.07 -48.40 -7.71
N CYS A 92 6.22 -47.31 -6.96
CA CYS A 92 6.84 -46.08 -7.45
C CYS A 92 8.26 -46.35 -7.96
N PHE A 93 8.51 -46.09 -9.25
CA PHE A 93 9.84 -45.80 -9.77
C PHE A 93 10.18 -44.34 -9.43
N GLY A 94 10.25 -44.06 -8.12
CA GLY A 94 10.86 -42.83 -7.64
C GLY A 94 12.37 -43.00 -7.74
N GLU A 95 13.05 -42.03 -8.34
CA GLU A 95 14.46 -41.81 -8.07
C GLU A 95 14.63 -41.74 -6.54
N GLN A 96 15.53 -42.55 -5.96
CA GLN A 96 15.90 -42.36 -4.55
C GLN A 96 16.94 -41.25 -4.46
N ASP A 97 16.55 -40.05 -4.89
CA ASP A 97 17.27 -38.85 -4.51
C ASP A 97 17.19 -38.71 -2.98
N VAL A 98 18.33 -38.32 -2.41
CA VAL A 98 18.54 -38.35 -0.97
C VAL A 98 17.74 -37.20 -0.35
N GLY A 99 16.83 -37.53 0.57
CA GLY A 99 15.84 -36.60 1.14
C GLY A 99 16.43 -35.23 1.48
N GLY A 100 16.06 -34.24 0.68
CA GLY A 100 16.55 -32.87 0.64
C GLY A 100 15.71 -32.07 -0.36
N LEU A 101 15.88 -30.75 -0.38
CA LEU A 101 15.00 -29.83 -1.10
C LEU A 101 14.95 -30.11 -2.62
N GLY A 102 13.74 -30.34 -3.14
CA GLY A 102 13.47 -30.59 -4.56
C GLY A 102 12.11 -30.10 -5.07
N SER A 103 11.21 -29.66 -4.19
CA SER A 103 9.87 -29.17 -4.54
C SER A 103 9.46 -27.96 -3.69
N THR A 104 8.59 -27.10 -4.23
CA THR A 104 7.86 -26.10 -3.42
C THR A 104 6.85 -26.74 -2.47
N GLU A 105 6.53 -28.02 -2.66
CA GLU A 105 5.72 -28.84 -1.74
C GLU A 105 6.50 -29.27 -0.47
N ASP A 106 7.84 -29.13 -0.44
CA ASP A 106 8.68 -29.49 0.71
C ASP A 106 8.53 -28.52 1.91
N VAL A 107 7.70 -27.47 1.76
CA VAL A 107 7.34 -26.54 2.83
C VAL A 107 5.83 -26.29 2.82
N VAL A 108 5.22 -26.23 4.01
CA VAL A 108 3.80 -25.89 4.19
C VAL A 108 3.71 -24.51 4.84
N ILE A 109 3.07 -23.57 4.15
CA ILE A 109 2.80 -22.22 4.65
C ILE A 109 1.33 -22.11 5.06
N THR A 110 1.05 -21.48 6.21
CA THR A 110 -0.30 -21.30 6.75
C THR A 110 -0.42 -19.90 7.39
N PRO A 111 -1.44 -19.09 7.05
CA PRO A 111 -2.54 -19.37 6.14
C PRO A 111 -2.08 -19.48 4.66
N PRO A 112 -2.82 -20.20 3.80
CA PRO A 112 -2.49 -20.39 2.38
C PRO A 112 -2.83 -19.16 1.51
N VAL A 113 -3.51 -18.16 2.08
CA VAL A 113 -3.77 -16.83 1.51
C VAL A 113 -3.46 -15.83 2.63
N LEU A 114 -2.74 -14.76 2.32
CA LEU A 114 -2.37 -13.72 3.28
C LEU A 114 -3.38 -12.57 3.24
N THR A 115 -3.62 -11.94 4.38
CA THR A 115 -4.44 -10.72 4.44
C THR A 115 -3.54 -9.52 4.15
N GLY A 116 -3.78 -8.82 3.03
CA GLY A 116 -2.97 -7.67 2.63
C GLY A 116 -3.08 -6.51 3.60
N GLY A 117 -1.96 -5.86 3.91
CA GLY A 117 -1.92 -4.64 4.71
C GLY A 117 -2.06 -4.84 6.23
N VAL A 118 -1.87 -6.06 6.75
CA VAL A 118 -1.86 -6.30 8.22
C VAL A 118 -0.68 -7.18 8.64
N PHE A 119 -0.18 -6.95 9.86
CA PHE A 119 0.75 -7.87 10.53
C PHE A 119 -0.01 -9.11 10.99
N GLN A 120 0.32 -10.28 10.42
CA GLN A 120 -0.36 -11.55 10.70
C GLN A 120 0.61 -12.71 10.93
N GLY A 121 0.19 -13.67 11.76
CA GLY A 121 0.95 -14.88 12.05
C GLY A 121 0.97 -15.84 10.85
N VAL A 122 2.14 -15.99 10.23
CA VAL A 122 2.43 -16.94 9.15
C VAL A 122 3.28 -18.06 9.72
N THR A 123 2.73 -19.27 9.76
CA THR A 123 3.45 -20.49 10.11
C THR A 123 4.08 -21.09 8.87
N ILE A 124 5.37 -21.38 8.94
CA ILE A 124 6.15 -22.12 7.94
C ILE A 124 6.55 -23.43 8.61
N ALA A 125 6.32 -24.57 7.93
CA ALA A 125 6.69 -25.90 8.42
C ALA A 125 7.44 -26.67 7.32
N ALA A 126 8.59 -27.24 7.64
CA ALA A 126 9.47 -27.89 6.66
C ALA A 126 9.30 -29.43 6.67
N GLU A 127 9.18 -30.05 5.49
CA GLU A 127 9.14 -31.51 5.36
C GLU A 127 10.55 -32.12 5.25
N VAL A 128 11.55 -31.31 4.83
CA VAL A 128 12.98 -31.68 4.70
C VAL A 128 13.89 -30.68 5.42
N ASP A 129 15.19 -30.96 5.50
CA ASP A 129 16.19 -29.99 5.97
C ASP A 129 16.42 -28.92 4.88
N LEU A 130 16.06 -27.67 5.15
CA LEU A 130 16.09 -26.55 4.20
C LEU A 130 16.43 -25.21 4.89
N ALA A 131 16.63 -24.17 4.09
CA ALA A 131 16.64 -22.78 4.52
C ALA A 131 15.54 -21.99 3.80
N VAL A 132 15.04 -20.94 4.44
CA VAL A 132 13.94 -20.08 3.95
C VAL A 132 14.38 -18.62 4.00
N PHE A 133 14.24 -17.89 2.89
CA PHE A 133 14.37 -16.43 2.85
C PHE A 133 12.98 -15.79 2.69
N VAL A 134 12.64 -14.88 3.61
CA VAL A 134 11.36 -14.17 3.67
C VAL A 134 11.62 -12.67 3.43
N PRO A 135 11.36 -12.15 2.22
CA PRO A 135 11.74 -10.79 1.82
C PRO A 135 10.69 -9.72 2.20
N TYR A 136 10.08 -9.84 3.39
CA TYR A 136 8.97 -8.98 3.83
C TYR A 136 9.16 -8.43 5.24
N LEU A 137 8.59 -7.23 5.46
CA LEU A 137 8.51 -6.59 6.77
C LEU A 137 7.86 -7.53 7.79
N MET A 138 8.48 -7.64 8.96
CA MET A 138 8.05 -8.56 10.01
C MET A 138 8.22 -7.93 11.39
N LEU A 139 7.27 -8.18 12.29
CA LEU A 139 7.37 -7.81 13.70
C LEU A 139 8.19 -8.88 14.42
N ASN A 140 9.42 -8.55 14.80
CA ASN A 140 10.36 -9.47 15.44
C ASN A 140 9.97 -9.65 16.92
N SER A 141 9.59 -10.87 17.30
CA SER A 141 9.11 -11.21 18.64
C SER A 141 10.16 -11.12 19.75
N ASP A 142 11.45 -11.13 19.39
CA ASP A 142 12.54 -11.16 20.37
C ASP A 142 12.90 -9.76 20.91
N ASN A 143 12.57 -8.72 20.14
CA ASN A 143 12.89 -7.32 20.46
C ASN A 143 11.71 -6.34 20.34
N GLY A 144 10.60 -6.72 19.70
CA GLY A 144 9.40 -5.88 19.54
C GLY A 144 9.47 -4.86 18.40
N PHE A 145 10.55 -4.84 17.60
CA PHE A 145 10.73 -3.94 16.48
C PHE A 145 10.30 -4.58 15.15
N VAL A 146 10.00 -3.75 14.15
CA VAL A 146 9.81 -4.22 12.76
C VAL A 146 11.18 -4.39 12.08
N GLN A 147 11.33 -5.47 11.32
CA GLN A 147 12.56 -5.89 10.62
C GLN A 147 12.25 -6.12 9.13
N ASN A 148 13.19 -5.81 8.24
CA ASN A 148 13.00 -5.75 6.79
C ASN A 148 12.80 -7.11 6.10
N SER A 149 13.51 -8.14 6.57
CA SER A 149 13.46 -9.50 6.06
C SER A 149 14.25 -10.45 6.99
N THR A 150 14.10 -11.76 6.81
CA THR A 150 14.87 -12.78 7.56
C THR A 150 15.26 -13.97 6.71
N VAL A 151 16.35 -14.64 7.08
CA VAL A 151 16.67 -16.01 6.64
C VAL A 151 16.57 -16.94 7.84
N ILE A 152 16.03 -18.15 7.66
CA ILE A 152 15.83 -19.15 8.73
C ILE A 152 16.24 -20.53 8.23
N ASP A 153 17.07 -21.25 9.00
CA ASP A 153 17.31 -22.68 8.78
C ASP A 153 16.24 -23.51 9.50
N MET A 154 15.73 -24.56 8.84
CA MET A 154 14.71 -25.45 9.39
C MET A 154 15.02 -26.91 9.06
N LYS A 155 14.84 -27.81 10.01
CA LYS A 155 14.96 -29.26 9.79
C LYS A 155 13.64 -29.92 9.47
N ALA A 156 13.71 -31.12 8.91
CA ALA A 156 12.55 -31.96 8.62
C ALA A 156 11.65 -32.14 9.86
N GLY A 157 10.43 -31.61 9.80
CA GLY A 157 9.45 -31.63 10.89
C GLY A 157 9.53 -30.46 11.89
N GLU A 158 10.41 -29.49 11.69
CA GLU A 158 10.40 -28.22 12.44
C GLU A 158 9.40 -27.23 11.82
N SER A 159 8.85 -26.35 12.66
CA SER A 159 8.00 -25.25 12.22
C SER A 159 8.28 -23.97 13.01
N VAL A 160 8.15 -22.84 12.32
CA VAL A 160 8.36 -21.49 12.86
C VAL A 160 7.13 -20.63 12.54
N MET A 161 6.76 -19.75 13.46
CA MET A 161 5.70 -18.77 13.24
C MET A 161 6.31 -17.37 13.23
N LEU A 162 6.12 -16.65 12.12
CA LEU A 162 6.58 -15.29 11.92
C LEU A 162 5.38 -14.35 11.90
N THR A 163 5.53 -13.12 12.38
CA THR A 163 4.48 -12.09 12.26
C THR A 163 4.84 -11.18 11.08
N LEU A 164 4.30 -11.48 9.89
CA LEU A 164 4.63 -10.79 8.64
C LEU A 164 3.57 -9.74 8.30
N LEU A 165 4.02 -8.58 7.80
CA LEU A 165 3.17 -7.62 7.09
C LEU A 165 3.10 -8.03 5.62
N ALA A 166 1.99 -8.63 5.20
CA ALA A 166 1.77 -8.93 3.78
C ALA A 166 1.48 -7.62 3.02
N PRO A 167 2.09 -7.39 1.84
CA PRO A 167 1.96 -6.10 1.16
C PRO A 167 0.51 -5.72 0.81
N PRO A 168 0.16 -4.42 0.92
CA PRO A 168 -1.23 -3.95 0.93
C PRO A 168 -1.90 -3.84 -0.44
N ARG A 169 -1.12 -3.78 -1.53
CA ARG A 169 -1.61 -3.42 -2.88
C ARG A 169 -1.09 -4.36 -3.98
N THR A 170 -0.77 -5.60 -3.65
CA THR A 170 -0.36 -6.65 -4.61
C THR A 170 -1.04 -7.97 -4.29
N ASP A 171 -1.13 -8.87 -5.28
CA ASP A 171 -1.84 -10.16 -5.22
C ASP A 171 -0.96 -11.35 -4.83
N THR A 172 0.37 -11.17 -4.80
CA THR A 172 1.35 -12.26 -4.72
C THR A 172 2.48 -11.93 -3.75
N ALA A 173 2.62 -12.71 -2.69
CA ALA A 173 3.85 -12.81 -1.90
C ALA A 173 4.73 -13.96 -2.40
N VAL A 174 6.04 -13.85 -2.18
CA VAL A 174 7.04 -14.85 -2.60
C VAL A 174 7.99 -15.17 -1.45
N VAL A 175 8.07 -16.45 -1.09
CA VAL A 175 9.04 -16.97 -0.11
C VAL A 175 10.01 -17.90 -0.85
N MET A 176 11.31 -17.74 -0.62
CA MET A 176 12.36 -18.48 -1.33
C MET A 176 12.94 -19.60 -0.47
N LEU A 177 13.12 -20.78 -1.08
CA LEU A 177 13.71 -21.96 -0.43
C LEU A 177 15.08 -22.28 -1.03
N GLY A 178 15.97 -22.77 -0.19
CA GLY A 178 17.31 -23.24 -0.56
C GLY A 178 17.80 -24.34 0.37
N GLU A 179 18.98 -24.90 0.08
CA GLU A 179 19.60 -25.92 0.95
C GLU A 179 19.84 -25.38 2.37
N TYR A 180 19.75 -26.27 3.37
CA TYR A 180 19.99 -25.93 4.78
C TYR A 180 21.35 -25.24 4.98
N GLY A 181 21.38 -24.09 5.67
CA GLY A 181 22.60 -23.30 5.88
C GLY A 181 22.96 -22.34 4.75
N ARG A 182 22.07 -22.11 3.77
CA ARG A 182 22.34 -21.21 2.62
C ARG A 182 22.61 -19.77 3.05
N GLU A 183 23.82 -19.29 2.73
CA GLU A 183 24.30 -17.94 3.08
C GLU A 183 23.92 -16.84 2.08
N ASN A 184 23.79 -17.14 0.79
CA ASN A 184 23.63 -16.13 -0.28
C ASN A 184 22.36 -16.39 -1.11
N TRP A 185 21.60 -15.36 -1.41
CA TRP A 185 20.26 -15.44 -2.03
C TRP A 185 20.08 -14.41 -3.16
N PRO A 186 19.26 -14.70 -4.17
CA PRO A 186 18.92 -13.73 -5.21
C PRO A 186 17.90 -12.71 -4.71
N LEU A 187 17.91 -11.53 -5.31
CA LEU A 187 16.99 -10.43 -5.05
C LEU A 187 16.37 -9.91 -6.37
N ARG A 188 15.17 -9.34 -6.30
CA ARG A 188 14.61 -8.53 -7.40
C ARG A 188 15.37 -7.20 -7.58
N THR A 189 15.19 -6.53 -8.71
CA THR A 189 15.64 -5.14 -8.88
C THR A 189 14.67 -4.16 -8.21
N THR A 190 15.09 -2.91 -8.04
CA THR A 190 14.28 -1.84 -7.42
C THR A 190 13.06 -1.41 -8.24
N GLU A 191 13.01 -1.76 -9.53
CA GLU A 191 11.97 -1.36 -10.48
C GLU A 191 10.95 -2.48 -10.76
N GLU A 192 11.09 -3.62 -10.07
CA GLU A 192 10.36 -4.87 -10.34
C GLU A 192 9.62 -5.33 -9.08
N SER A 193 8.43 -5.94 -9.21
CA SER A 193 7.76 -6.64 -8.10
C SER A 193 8.28 -8.06 -7.91
N TRP A 194 8.07 -8.66 -6.73
CA TRP A 194 8.28 -10.10 -6.54
C TRP A 194 7.38 -10.94 -7.45
N ARG A 195 6.18 -10.45 -7.77
CA ARG A 195 5.23 -11.06 -8.72
C ARG A 195 5.86 -11.20 -10.11
N THR A 196 6.40 -10.12 -10.66
CA THR A 196 7.06 -10.07 -11.98
C THR A 196 8.38 -10.84 -11.97
N TRP A 197 9.15 -10.76 -10.88
CA TRP A 197 10.41 -11.49 -10.71
C TRP A 197 10.23 -13.01 -10.91
N VAL A 198 9.23 -13.64 -10.28
CA VAL A 198 8.96 -15.09 -10.50
C VAL A 198 8.24 -15.34 -11.84
N GLN A 199 7.60 -14.35 -12.47
CA GLN A 199 7.02 -14.51 -13.81
C GLN A 199 8.09 -14.55 -14.92
N ARG A 200 9.24 -13.88 -14.75
CA ARG A 200 10.39 -13.92 -15.69
C ARG A 200 11.42 -15.02 -15.38
N ASP A 201 10.99 -16.09 -14.71
CA ASP A 201 11.82 -17.18 -14.18
C ASP A 201 13.01 -16.68 -13.33
N GLY A 202 12.83 -15.57 -12.60
CA GLY A 202 13.88 -14.93 -11.81
C GLY A 202 14.52 -15.87 -10.79
N ASN A 203 13.76 -16.80 -10.23
CA ASN A 203 14.22 -17.82 -9.30
C ASN A 203 15.27 -18.79 -9.91
N ASP A 204 15.31 -18.97 -11.23
CA ASP A 204 16.26 -19.87 -11.92
C ASP A 204 17.47 -19.14 -12.52
N ARG A 205 17.56 -17.82 -12.30
CA ARG A 205 18.54 -16.95 -12.96
C ARG A 205 19.74 -16.58 -12.09
N THR A 206 20.88 -16.42 -12.75
CA THR A 206 22.19 -16.11 -12.14
C THR A 206 22.62 -14.65 -12.31
N ASP A 207 21.83 -13.82 -13.03
CA ASP A 207 22.09 -12.39 -13.27
C ASP A 207 21.32 -11.45 -12.33
N ASN A 208 20.52 -11.97 -11.41
CA ASN A 208 19.87 -11.20 -10.35
C ASN A 208 20.89 -10.55 -9.39
N PRO A 209 20.59 -9.39 -8.80
CA PRO A 209 21.27 -8.90 -7.60
C PRO A 209 21.29 -9.95 -6.47
N GLY A 210 22.26 -9.83 -5.55
CA GLY A 210 22.44 -10.77 -4.46
C GLY A 210 22.32 -10.12 -3.08
N ILE A 211 21.99 -10.94 -2.08
CA ILE A 211 22.08 -10.62 -0.65
C ILE A 211 22.79 -11.75 0.11
N GLN A 212 23.50 -11.39 1.17
CA GLN A 212 24.11 -12.32 2.12
C GLN A 212 23.39 -12.26 3.47
N ARG A 213 23.12 -13.43 4.04
CA ARG A 213 22.60 -13.64 5.38
C ARG A 213 23.61 -13.19 6.45
N ILE A 214 23.15 -12.43 7.44
CA ILE A 214 23.92 -11.95 8.59
C ILE A 214 23.32 -12.54 9.87
N PRO A 215 24.06 -13.40 10.60
CA PRO A 215 23.56 -14.01 11.83
C PRO A 215 23.13 -12.99 12.89
N ALA A 216 22.01 -13.27 13.56
CA ALA A 216 21.44 -12.43 14.61
C ALA A 216 22.46 -12.15 15.72
N THR A 217 22.73 -10.87 16.01
CA THR A 217 23.69 -10.50 17.07
C THR A 217 23.09 -10.63 18.47
N ASN A 218 21.79 -10.39 18.62
CA ASN A 218 21.02 -10.49 19.87
C ASN A 218 19.56 -10.91 19.56
N GLY A 219 19.35 -12.10 18.99
CA GLY A 219 18.02 -12.61 18.63
C GLY A 219 18.08 -14.00 18.01
N THR A 220 16.95 -14.48 17.50
CA THR A 220 16.80 -15.76 16.78
C THR A 220 16.59 -15.60 15.27
N LEU A 221 16.26 -14.40 14.81
CA LEU A 221 15.99 -14.06 13.41
C LEU A 221 17.17 -13.32 12.78
N ASP A 222 17.78 -13.92 11.76
CA ASP A 222 18.93 -13.37 11.05
C ASP A 222 18.51 -12.23 10.10
N THR A 223 19.40 -11.26 9.88
CA THR A 223 19.18 -10.16 8.93
C THR A 223 19.92 -10.42 7.61
N VAL A 224 19.88 -9.48 6.66
CA VAL A 224 20.55 -9.59 5.36
C VAL A 224 21.26 -8.29 4.98
N LEU A 225 22.30 -8.38 4.15
CA LEU A 225 22.99 -7.24 3.54
C LEU A 225 23.21 -7.48 2.03
N PRO A 226 23.36 -6.42 1.21
CA PRO A 226 23.69 -6.56 -0.21
C PRO A 226 24.96 -7.37 -0.47
N SER A 227 24.96 -8.20 -1.51
CA SER A 227 26.06 -9.10 -1.88
C SER A 227 26.29 -9.13 -3.39
N ASN A 228 27.57 -9.22 -3.78
CA ASN A 228 27.97 -9.49 -5.17
C ASN A 228 27.76 -10.97 -5.58
N ASN A 229 27.19 -11.78 -4.70
CA ASN A 229 26.86 -13.19 -4.92
C ASN A 229 25.39 -13.44 -4.57
N ASN A 230 24.61 -13.91 -5.55
CA ASN A 230 23.21 -14.31 -5.37
C ASN A 230 23.03 -15.79 -4.94
N GLY A 231 24.11 -16.57 -4.89
CA GLY A 231 24.07 -17.99 -4.56
C GLY A 231 23.42 -18.89 -5.63
N GLY A 232 23.03 -18.34 -6.80
CA GLY A 232 22.36 -19.08 -7.87
C GLY A 232 20.88 -19.39 -7.60
N PRO A 233 20.29 -20.33 -8.35
CA PRO A 233 18.85 -20.62 -8.32
C PRO A 233 18.25 -20.95 -6.94
N VAL A 234 16.95 -20.69 -6.80
CA VAL A 234 16.11 -20.98 -5.62
C VAL A 234 14.77 -21.58 -6.06
N LEU A 235 14.06 -22.26 -5.15
CA LEU A 235 12.64 -22.53 -5.35
C LEU A 235 11.84 -21.34 -4.81
N ALA A 236 10.81 -20.89 -5.55
CA ALA A 236 9.98 -19.75 -5.17
C ALA A 236 8.53 -20.18 -4.87
N VAL A 237 8.15 -20.16 -3.60
CA VAL A 237 6.79 -20.42 -3.14
C VAL A 237 5.98 -19.12 -3.31
N ARG A 238 5.03 -19.13 -4.25
CA ARG A 238 4.07 -18.03 -4.43
C ARG A 238 2.89 -18.22 -3.48
N ILE A 239 2.51 -17.18 -2.75
CA ILE A 239 1.41 -17.17 -1.79
C ILE A 239 0.43 -16.06 -2.19
N PRO A 240 -0.86 -16.36 -2.48
CA PRO A 240 -1.84 -15.33 -2.77
C PRO A 240 -2.05 -14.35 -1.61
N ILE A 241 -2.36 -13.10 -1.93
CA ILE A 241 -2.74 -12.05 -0.99
C ILE A 241 -4.14 -11.54 -1.36
N GLU A 242 -5.00 -11.38 -0.36
CA GLU A 242 -6.29 -10.72 -0.49
C GLU A 242 -6.40 -9.61 0.57
N ARG A 243 -6.63 -8.36 0.16
CA ARG A 243 -6.98 -7.25 1.09
C ARG A 243 -8.51 -7.11 1.10
N PRO A 244 -9.20 -7.39 2.22
CA PRO A 244 -10.66 -7.42 2.24
C PRO A 244 -11.28 -6.01 2.26
N MET A 245 -12.39 -5.82 1.57
CA MET A 245 -13.24 -4.63 1.73
C MET A 245 -14.07 -4.73 3.01
N ALA A 246 -14.17 -3.64 3.78
CA ALA A 246 -15.08 -3.55 4.92
C ALA A 246 -16.53 -3.50 4.44
N ALA A 247 -17.35 -4.47 4.90
CA ALA A 247 -18.71 -4.74 4.38
C ALA A 247 -19.76 -3.63 4.63
N ALA A 248 -19.37 -2.45 5.09
CA ALA A 248 -20.22 -1.27 5.25
C ALA A 248 -20.17 -0.33 4.03
N TYR A 249 -19.14 -0.44 3.17
CA TYR A 249 -18.88 0.45 2.05
C TYR A 249 -18.99 -0.29 0.71
N SER A 250 -19.33 0.40 -0.38
CA SER A 250 -19.20 -0.13 -1.74
C SER A 250 -17.85 0.28 -2.36
N GLU A 251 -17.49 -0.34 -3.48
CA GLU A 251 -16.29 0.02 -4.23
C GLU A 251 -16.34 1.47 -4.74
N ALA A 252 -17.54 2.01 -5.02
CA ALA A 252 -17.74 3.40 -5.42
C ALA A 252 -17.56 4.41 -4.28
N ASP A 253 -17.77 3.97 -3.03
CA ASP A 253 -17.55 4.76 -1.81
C ASP A 253 -16.12 4.60 -1.26
N GLY A 254 -15.15 4.21 -2.11
CA GLY A 254 -13.77 3.95 -1.70
C GLY A 254 -13.52 2.61 -0.98
N GLY A 255 -14.53 1.75 -0.86
CA GLY A 255 -14.47 0.51 -0.05
C GLY A 255 -13.32 -0.45 -0.39
N ARG A 256 -12.73 -0.38 -1.60
CA ARG A 256 -11.53 -1.15 -1.99
C ARG A 256 -10.33 -0.88 -1.06
N HIS A 257 -10.27 0.28 -0.40
CA HIS A 257 -9.18 0.71 0.47
C HIS A 257 -9.72 1.12 1.85
N SER A 258 -10.45 0.19 2.49
CA SER A 258 -11.17 0.41 3.76
C SER A 258 -10.73 -0.50 4.92
N THR A 259 -9.57 -1.17 4.76
CA THR A 259 -8.97 -2.03 5.79
C THR A 259 -7.45 -2.01 5.71
N GLY A 260 -6.78 -2.30 6.82
CA GLY A 260 -5.33 -2.41 6.90
C GLY A 260 -4.82 -2.00 8.28
N LEU A 261 -3.51 -1.77 8.37
CA LEU A 261 -2.90 -0.98 9.45
C LEU A 261 -3.09 0.53 9.21
N VAL A 262 -3.07 0.94 7.94
CA VAL A 262 -3.56 2.24 7.44
C VAL A 262 -4.44 1.98 6.22
N ASP A 263 -5.35 2.90 5.90
CA ASP A 263 -6.17 2.83 4.70
C ASP A 263 -6.62 4.23 4.23
N GLY A 264 -6.80 4.38 2.91
CA GLY A 264 -7.16 5.66 2.29
C GLY A 264 -8.57 6.14 2.60
N LEU A 265 -9.49 5.25 3.00
CA LEU A 265 -10.83 5.65 3.41
C LEU A 265 -10.83 6.36 4.77
N ASN A 266 -9.99 5.93 5.71
CA ASN A 266 -9.80 6.64 6.98
C ASN A 266 -9.21 8.04 6.75
N VAL A 267 -8.23 8.18 5.85
CA VAL A 267 -7.69 9.49 5.42
C VAL A 267 -8.80 10.36 4.82
N PHE A 268 -9.60 9.82 3.89
CA PHE A 268 -10.73 10.54 3.29
C PHE A 268 -11.77 10.97 4.34
N ASN A 269 -12.04 10.15 5.36
CA ASN A 269 -12.93 10.52 6.46
C ASN A 269 -12.36 11.67 7.30
N TYR A 270 -11.06 11.68 7.60
CA TYR A 270 -10.39 12.80 8.26
C TYR A 270 -10.46 14.09 7.43
N ILE A 271 -10.24 14.02 6.11
CA ILE A 271 -10.39 15.16 5.19
C ILE A 271 -11.84 15.67 5.24
N SER A 272 -12.81 14.79 5.00
CA SER A 272 -14.24 15.13 5.01
C SER A 272 -14.70 15.76 6.32
N HIS A 273 -14.21 15.28 7.48
CA HIS A 273 -14.54 15.86 8.78
C HIS A 273 -13.92 17.24 8.97
N MET A 274 -12.62 17.41 8.72
CA MET A 274 -11.95 18.73 8.86
C MET A 274 -12.50 19.75 7.86
N SER A 275 -13.03 19.30 6.73
CA SER A 275 -13.59 20.12 5.65
C SER A 275 -15.11 20.34 5.71
N ASP A 276 -15.82 19.92 6.77
CA ASP A 276 -17.30 20.00 6.81
C ASP A 276 -17.82 21.45 6.94
N GLU A 277 -18.16 22.06 5.81
CA GLU A 277 -18.77 23.39 5.71
C GLU A 277 -20.23 23.48 6.20
N THR A 278 -20.80 22.41 6.76
CA THR A 278 -22.15 22.43 7.37
C THR A 278 -22.22 23.50 8.47
N PRO A 279 -23.12 24.50 8.41
CA PRO A 279 -23.10 25.59 9.37
C PRO A 279 -23.55 25.19 10.78
N ASP A 280 -22.68 25.36 11.79
CA ASP A 280 -23.05 25.31 13.20
C ASP A 280 -23.15 26.74 13.77
N ILE A 281 -24.28 27.06 14.41
CA ILE A 281 -24.54 28.36 15.05
C ILE A 281 -24.08 28.41 16.52
N THR A 282 -23.50 27.31 17.02
CA THR A 282 -22.94 27.17 18.37
C THR A 282 -21.43 27.13 18.36
N ASP A 283 -20.81 26.83 17.21
CA ASP A 283 -19.44 27.26 16.97
C ASP A 283 -19.34 28.80 16.93
N ALA A 284 -18.20 29.31 17.40
CA ALA A 284 -17.88 30.74 17.45
C ALA A 284 -16.50 31.07 16.86
N ALA A 285 -15.87 30.09 16.19
CA ALA A 285 -14.56 30.17 15.59
C ALA A 285 -14.63 30.41 14.07
N ASP A 286 -15.37 29.57 13.33
CA ASP A 286 -15.61 29.65 11.89
C ASP A 286 -17.10 29.54 11.49
N GLY A 287 -17.97 29.06 12.39
CA GLY A 287 -19.39 28.82 12.18
C GLY A 287 -19.75 27.54 11.41
N ALA A 288 -18.89 26.52 11.40
CA ALA A 288 -19.03 25.26 10.69
C ALA A 288 -19.00 24.03 11.63
N VAL A 289 -19.01 22.82 11.07
CA VAL A 289 -18.88 21.53 11.78
C VAL A 289 -17.46 20.95 11.68
N GLY A 290 -16.70 21.36 10.66
CA GLY A 290 -15.29 21.05 10.48
C GLY A 290 -14.35 22.00 11.23
N TYR A 291 -13.15 22.18 10.68
CA TYR A 291 -12.09 23.03 11.24
C TYR A 291 -11.49 23.89 10.11
N LEU A 292 -12.22 24.95 9.75
CA LEU A 292 -11.98 25.82 8.61
C LEU A 292 -11.08 27.01 8.98
N ASP A 293 -10.87 27.93 8.03
CA ASP A 293 -10.24 29.24 8.22
C ASP A 293 -8.89 29.20 8.99
N ARG A 294 -8.11 28.12 8.78
CA ARG A 294 -6.82 27.82 9.44
C ARG A 294 -5.67 28.74 8.97
N TRP A 295 -5.91 30.05 8.95
CA TRP A 295 -5.03 31.08 8.42
C TRP A 295 -3.96 31.49 9.45
N ALA A 296 -2.80 30.86 9.40
CA ALA A 296 -1.67 31.18 10.28
C ALA A 296 -1.32 32.69 10.22
N GLY A 297 -1.09 33.29 11.39
CA GLY A 297 -0.74 34.70 11.50
C GLY A 297 -1.88 35.71 11.35
N GLN A 298 -3.14 35.27 11.32
CA GLN A 298 -4.26 36.20 11.49
C GLN A 298 -4.73 36.35 12.95
N GLY A 299 -4.28 35.47 13.86
CA GLY A 299 -4.75 35.46 15.26
C GLY A 299 -6.27 35.22 15.36
N ASN A 300 -6.81 34.42 14.45
CA ASN A 300 -8.24 34.08 14.40
C ASN A 300 -8.54 32.87 15.31
N ALA A 301 -9.82 32.69 15.65
CA ALA A 301 -10.23 31.63 16.59
C ALA A 301 -10.27 30.22 15.98
N ALA A 302 -10.54 30.08 14.68
CA ALA A 302 -10.61 28.78 13.99
C ALA A 302 -9.24 28.11 13.86
N TYR A 303 -8.20 28.90 13.58
CA TYR A 303 -6.81 28.44 13.59
C TYR A 303 -6.38 27.88 14.97
N GLU A 304 -6.84 28.50 16.07
CA GLU A 304 -6.60 28.01 17.44
C GLU A 304 -7.41 26.75 17.76
N ASP A 305 -8.68 26.70 17.39
CA ASP A 305 -9.56 25.56 17.69
C ASP A 305 -9.15 24.31 16.90
N ALA A 306 -8.86 24.47 15.61
CA ALA A 306 -8.22 23.44 14.79
C ALA A 306 -6.91 22.93 15.41
N ALA A 307 -6.08 23.82 15.95
CA ALA A 307 -4.86 23.41 16.65
C ALA A 307 -5.17 22.58 17.91
N GLN A 308 -6.23 22.91 18.68
CA GLN A 308 -6.65 22.08 19.82
C GLN A 308 -7.19 20.71 19.38
N TYR A 309 -7.95 20.63 18.28
CA TYR A 309 -8.37 19.36 17.70
C TYR A 309 -7.17 18.48 17.31
N LEU A 310 -6.20 19.06 16.60
CA LEU A 310 -5.00 18.33 16.14
C LEU A 310 -4.11 17.87 17.30
N ILE A 311 -3.92 18.70 18.34
CA ILE A 311 -3.30 18.27 19.62
C ILE A 311 -4.06 17.08 20.20
N GLY A 312 -5.39 17.22 20.36
CA GLY A 312 -6.22 16.22 21.02
C GLY A 312 -6.20 14.85 20.34
N ASN A 313 -6.15 14.81 19.00
CA ASN A 313 -5.97 13.57 18.25
C ASN A 313 -4.60 12.93 18.54
N LEU A 314 -3.50 13.68 18.39
CA LEU A 314 -2.14 13.17 18.62
C LEU A 314 -1.92 12.72 20.09
N GLU A 315 -2.47 13.45 21.07
CA GLU A 315 -2.49 13.03 22.48
C GLU A 315 -3.29 11.74 22.67
N SER A 316 -4.44 11.59 21.99
CA SER A 316 -5.29 10.39 22.09
C SER A 316 -4.64 9.13 21.52
N PHE A 317 -3.77 9.27 20.53
CA PHE A 317 -2.92 8.20 20.00
C PHE A 317 -1.81 7.79 20.98
N GLY A 318 -1.60 8.54 22.06
CA GLY A 318 -0.58 8.28 23.08
C GLY A 318 0.80 8.82 22.74
N LEU A 319 0.88 9.87 21.91
CA LEU A 319 2.11 10.60 21.60
C LEU A 319 2.36 11.70 22.65
N GLU A 320 3.63 12.03 22.89
CA GLU A 320 3.99 13.22 23.67
C GLU A 320 3.92 14.44 22.74
N VAL A 321 2.82 15.20 22.81
CA VAL A 321 2.63 16.37 21.94
C VAL A 321 3.42 17.57 22.48
N ILE A 322 4.43 17.99 21.73
CA ILE A 322 5.23 19.17 22.00
C ILE A 322 4.95 20.20 20.92
N THR A 323 4.53 21.39 21.35
CA THR A 323 4.07 22.46 20.45
C THR A 323 4.98 23.68 20.55
N GLN A 324 5.32 24.29 19.41
CA GLN A 324 6.16 25.49 19.38
C GLN A 324 5.33 26.69 18.92
N ARG A 325 5.03 27.62 19.84
CA ARG A 325 4.43 28.92 19.52
C ARG A 325 5.51 29.94 19.22
N PHE A 326 5.43 30.59 18.06
CA PHE A 326 6.43 31.55 17.61
C PHE A 326 5.80 32.76 16.90
N THR A 327 6.58 33.82 16.77
CA THR A 327 6.22 35.05 16.06
C THR A 327 7.30 35.33 15.01
N TYR A 328 6.93 35.63 13.79
CA TYR A 328 7.88 35.93 12.71
C TYR A 328 7.79 37.42 12.35
N ASP A 329 8.91 38.14 12.38
CA ASP A 329 9.00 39.55 11.96
C ASP A 329 10.20 39.74 11.03
N SER A 330 9.93 39.83 9.73
CA SER A 330 10.98 40.01 8.73
C SER A 330 11.22 41.49 8.46
N LEU A 331 12.30 42.01 9.04
CA LEU A 331 12.83 43.35 8.74
C LEU A 331 13.24 43.54 7.26
N MET A 332 13.34 42.45 6.49
CA MET A 332 13.74 42.47 5.07
C MET A 332 12.55 42.53 4.11
N THR A 333 11.42 41.87 4.42
CA THR A 333 10.21 41.89 3.58
C THR A 333 9.10 42.77 4.16
N GLY A 334 9.19 43.16 5.44
CA GLY A 334 8.12 43.81 6.19
C GLY A 334 6.98 42.86 6.59
N ALA A 335 7.14 41.55 6.36
CA ALA A 335 6.13 40.56 6.70
C ALA A 335 6.16 40.25 8.21
N GLN A 336 5.02 40.46 8.88
CA GLN A 336 4.80 40.08 10.27
C GLN A 336 3.77 38.96 10.35
N ASN A 337 4.16 37.87 11.01
CA ASN A 337 3.27 36.83 11.52
C ASN A 337 3.15 37.03 13.04
N PRO A 338 2.07 37.64 13.54
CA PRO A 338 1.89 37.90 14.96
C PRO A 338 1.75 36.62 15.81
N GLU A 339 1.33 35.50 15.23
CA GLU A 339 1.08 34.25 15.96
C GLU A 339 1.03 33.03 15.02
N ALA A 340 1.97 32.11 15.20
CA ALA A 340 2.07 30.83 14.49
C ALA A 340 2.47 29.71 15.45
N TYR A 341 2.09 28.47 15.12
CA TYR A 341 2.09 27.37 16.09
C TYR A 341 2.29 26.01 15.42
N ASN A 342 3.45 25.40 15.61
CA ASN A 342 3.70 24.01 15.19
C ASN A 342 3.16 23.01 16.22
N ILE A 343 2.65 21.87 15.74
CA ILE A 343 2.12 20.78 16.58
C ILE A 343 2.87 19.49 16.24
N CYS A 344 3.71 18.98 17.14
CA CYS A 344 4.51 17.78 16.88
C CYS A 344 4.25 16.70 17.93
N GLY A 345 3.70 15.56 17.51
CA GLY A 345 3.54 14.36 18.35
C GLY A 345 4.80 13.50 18.33
N TYR A 346 5.44 13.32 19.48
CA TYR A 346 6.66 12.53 19.65
C TYR A 346 6.39 11.12 20.16
N ARG A 347 7.15 10.15 19.64
CA ARG A 347 7.28 8.81 20.21
C ARG A 347 8.75 8.40 20.25
N PHE A 348 9.35 8.52 21.43
CA PHE A 348 10.79 8.32 21.60
C PHE A 348 11.24 6.88 21.35
N GLY A 349 12.33 6.71 20.59
CA GLY A 349 12.89 5.40 20.25
C GLY A 349 13.60 4.73 21.41
N GLU A 350 13.51 3.40 21.49
CA GLU A 350 14.07 2.61 22.60
C GLU A 350 15.59 2.39 22.48
N VAL A 351 16.20 2.66 21.31
CA VAL A 351 17.63 2.40 21.04
C VAL A 351 18.42 3.69 20.79
N ASN A 352 17.86 4.60 19.98
CA ASN A 352 18.44 5.89 19.59
C ASN A 352 17.40 7.01 19.78
N PRO A 353 17.04 7.42 21.01
CA PRO A 353 16.04 8.47 21.24
C PRO A 353 16.44 9.82 20.63
N ASP A 354 17.75 10.07 20.47
CA ASP A 354 18.30 11.27 19.84
C ASP A 354 18.35 11.19 18.30
N LYS A 355 17.89 10.09 17.67
CA LYS A 355 17.70 10.01 16.21
C LYS A 355 16.24 10.19 15.86
N TRP A 356 15.91 11.21 15.09
CA TRP A 356 14.53 11.59 14.82
C TRP A 356 14.19 11.34 13.34
N MET A 357 13.18 10.52 13.11
CA MET A 357 12.55 10.29 11.81
C MET A 357 11.28 11.13 11.77
N VAL A 358 11.23 12.13 10.90
CA VAL A 358 10.17 13.14 10.91
C VAL A 358 9.21 12.90 9.75
N PHE A 359 7.92 12.96 10.04
CA PHE A 359 6.80 12.80 9.10
C PHE A 359 5.89 14.01 9.28
N GLY A 360 5.55 14.71 8.20
CA GLY A 360 4.81 15.95 8.35
C GLY A 360 4.10 16.48 7.11
N ALA A 361 3.31 17.51 7.38
CA ALA A 361 2.50 18.31 6.48
C ALA A 361 2.29 19.68 7.16
N HIS A 362 1.85 20.71 6.45
CA HIS A 362 1.29 21.89 7.12
C HIS A 362 -0.21 21.70 7.37
N PHE A 363 -0.71 22.34 8.43
CA PHE A 363 -2.14 22.37 8.74
C PHE A 363 -2.76 23.76 8.55
N ASP A 364 -1.96 24.79 8.29
CA ASP A 364 -2.47 26.08 7.82
C ASP A 364 -2.74 26.06 6.31
N ILE A 365 -3.64 26.95 5.89
CA ILE A 365 -4.21 27.01 4.54
C ILE A 365 -4.19 28.46 4.00
N ALA A 366 -4.25 28.63 2.68
CA ALA A 366 -4.12 29.90 1.99
C ALA A 366 -5.03 31.01 2.56
N PRO A 367 -4.47 32.11 3.11
CA PRO A 367 -5.27 33.20 3.66
C PRO A 367 -5.85 34.12 2.57
N PRO A 368 -7.11 34.57 2.68
CA PRO A 368 -7.73 35.42 1.66
C PRO A 368 -7.17 36.85 1.64
N VAL A 369 -6.49 37.19 0.54
CA VAL A 369 -5.73 38.45 0.39
C VAL A 369 -6.60 39.72 0.34
N ASN A 370 -7.88 39.61 -0.09
CA ASN A 370 -8.76 40.76 -0.32
C ASN A 370 -10.08 40.73 0.49
N GLY A 371 -10.24 39.81 1.45
CA GLY A 371 -11.41 39.76 2.35
C GLY A 371 -12.76 39.48 1.68
N GLY A 372 -12.76 38.94 0.46
CA GLY A 372 -13.96 38.49 -0.23
C GLY A 372 -13.75 37.08 -0.78
N MET A 373 -14.40 36.09 -0.17
CA MET A 373 -14.45 34.73 -0.70
C MET A 373 -15.39 34.74 -1.92
N LEU A 374 -14.82 34.54 -3.11
CA LEU A 374 -15.55 34.52 -4.38
C LEU A 374 -15.20 33.24 -5.14
N ASP A 375 -16.24 32.53 -5.56
CA ASP A 375 -16.20 31.36 -6.43
C ASP A 375 -15.40 31.67 -7.73
N PRO A 376 -14.27 31.00 -7.98
CA PRO A 376 -13.45 31.25 -9.16
C PRO A 376 -14.05 30.69 -10.46
N HIS A 377 -14.99 29.75 -10.39
CA HIS A 377 -15.74 29.27 -11.57
C HIS A 377 -16.67 30.38 -12.09
N ILE A 378 -17.09 31.31 -11.23
CA ILE A 378 -17.91 32.48 -11.60
C ILE A 378 -17.05 33.73 -11.85
N PHE A 379 -16.00 33.97 -11.05
CA PHE A 379 -15.25 35.23 -11.02
C PHE A 379 -13.81 35.16 -11.55
N GLY A 380 -13.31 33.97 -11.91
CA GLY A 380 -11.90 33.69 -12.23
C GLY A 380 -11.05 33.47 -10.97
N ARG A 381 -9.84 32.88 -11.12
CA ARG A 381 -8.94 32.58 -9.98
C ARG A 381 -8.75 33.81 -9.07
N THR A 382 -8.97 33.59 -7.78
CA THR A 382 -8.73 34.53 -6.68
C THR A 382 -7.52 34.03 -5.87
N TYR A 383 -7.47 34.27 -4.56
CA TYR A 383 -6.48 33.68 -3.67
C TYR A 383 -7.07 33.54 -2.26
N GLY A 384 -6.89 32.36 -1.67
CA GLY A 384 -7.28 31.99 -0.32
C GLY A 384 -8.47 31.04 -0.30
N THR A 385 -8.53 30.18 0.72
CA THR A 385 -9.55 29.14 0.90
C THR A 385 -10.05 29.10 2.35
N ARG A 386 -11.28 28.63 2.57
CA ARG A 386 -11.77 28.28 3.92
C ARG A 386 -11.37 26.86 4.32
N VAL A 387 -11.23 25.98 3.34
CA VAL A 387 -11.19 24.53 3.53
C VAL A 387 -9.77 24.01 3.34
N GLY A 388 -9.17 24.22 2.17
CA GLY A 388 -7.84 23.70 1.85
C GLY A 388 -7.82 22.18 1.74
N ALA A 389 -8.81 21.58 1.06
CA ALA A 389 -9.02 20.14 1.07
C ALA A 389 -7.81 19.38 0.50
N TYR A 390 -7.34 19.80 -0.68
CA TYR A 390 -6.09 19.36 -1.28
C TYR A 390 -4.88 19.95 -0.53
N ASP A 391 -5.00 21.23 -0.16
CA ASP A 391 -3.87 22.03 0.32
C ASP A 391 -4.14 22.70 1.67
N ASN A 392 -3.76 22.09 2.80
CA ASN A 392 -3.13 20.77 2.95
C ASN A 392 -3.83 19.91 4.01
N THR A 393 -5.17 19.86 3.94
CA THR A 393 -5.98 18.94 4.75
C THR A 393 -5.65 17.49 4.41
N ALA A 394 -5.38 17.18 3.14
CA ALA A 394 -4.96 15.85 2.69
C ALA A 394 -3.67 15.37 3.38
N GLY A 395 -2.61 16.18 3.38
CA GLY A 395 -1.36 15.84 4.08
C GLY A 395 -1.55 15.74 5.59
N THR A 396 -2.28 16.69 6.20
CA THR A 396 -2.63 16.65 7.63
C THR A 396 -3.36 15.33 7.99
N ALA A 397 -4.35 14.92 7.21
CA ALA A 397 -5.10 13.67 7.42
C ALA A 397 -4.24 12.41 7.25
N MET A 398 -3.28 12.42 6.31
CA MET A 398 -2.32 11.34 6.13
C MET A 398 -1.33 11.27 7.31
N VAL A 399 -0.83 12.41 7.81
CA VAL A 399 0.01 12.46 9.02
C VAL A 399 -0.76 11.91 10.22
N LEU A 400 -2.03 12.30 10.44
CA LEU A 400 -2.87 11.75 11.52
C LEU A 400 -3.05 10.24 11.39
N THR A 401 -3.36 9.73 10.20
CA THR A 401 -3.58 8.29 9.96
C THR A 401 -2.31 7.46 10.16
N VAL A 402 -1.15 7.95 9.72
CA VAL A 402 0.14 7.28 9.97
C VAL A 402 0.50 7.39 11.46
N ALA A 403 0.26 8.53 12.12
CA ALA A 403 0.53 8.71 13.55
C ALA A 403 -0.29 7.74 14.42
N GLU A 404 -1.60 7.63 14.16
CA GLU A 404 -2.51 6.69 14.84
C GLU A 404 -2.02 5.24 14.73
N ALA A 405 -1.63 4.82 13.53
CA ALA A 405 -1.11 3.49 13.27
C ALA A 405 0.26 3.24 13.92
N MET A 406 1.23 4.13 13.70
CA MET A 406 2.62 3.93 14.14
C MET A 406 2.78 4.11 15.66
N ALA A 407 1.91 4.86 16.33
CA ALA A 407 1.89 4.99 17.79
C ALA A 407 1.69 3.64 18.53
N ASN A 408 1.31 2.57 17.83
CA ASN A 408 1.19 1.22 18.38
C ASN A 408 2.48 0.38 18.32
N PHE A 409 3.56 0.87 17.68
CA PHE A 409 4.81 0.12 17.46
C PHE A 409 5.96 0.63 18.34
N ASN A 410 6.79 -0.28 18.84
CA ASN A 410 8.09 0.09 19.39
C ASN A 410 9.09 0.28 18.25
N THR A 411 10.01 1.23 18.41
CA THR A 411 10.97 1.61 17.36
C THR A 411 12.37 1.83 17.91
N ARG A 412 13.37 1.65 17.05
CA ARG A 412 14.77 1.90 17.37
C ARG A 412 15.02 3.39 17.51
N ASN A 413 14.49 4.19 16.59
CA ASN A 413 14.64 5.65 16.53
C ASN A 413 13.33 6.35 16.94
N THR A 414 13.42 7.64 17.28
CA THR A 414 12.26 8.47 17.64
C THR A 414 11.44 8.82 16.41
N MET A 415 10.12 8.64 16.52
CA MET A 415 9.16 9.16 15.56
C MET A 415 8.79 10.60 15.94
N VAL A 416 8.63 11.45 14.94
CA VAL A 416 8.02 12.78 15.11
C VAL A 416 6.98 12.99 14.02
N PHE A 417 5.72 13.18 14.43
CA PHE A 417 4.59 13.50 13.54
C PHE A 417 4.29 14.99 13.70
N CYS A 418 4.77 15.82 12.77
CA CYS A 418 4.68 17.27 12.85
C CYS A 418 3.66 17.85 11.87
N LEU A 419 2.85 18.78 12.38
CA LEU A 419 1.94 19.61 11.62
C LEU A 419 2.47 21.06 11.69
N TRP A 420 2.95 21.55 10.56
CA TRP A 420 3.63 22.84 10.43
C TRP A 420 2.66 24.01 10.31
N SER A 421 3.13 25.20 10.67
CA SER A 421 2.40 26.46 10.56
C SER A 421 3.16 27.52 9.78
N GLY A 422 2.48 28.17 8.85
CA GLY A 422 3.01 29.25 8.04
C GLY A 422 3.83 28.77 6.84
N GLU A 423 3.53 27.59 6.29
CA GLU A 423 4.10 27.13 5.01
C GLU A 423 3.73 28.13 3.91
N GLU A 424 2.43 28.38 3.76
CA GLU A 424 1.78 29.41 2.93
C GLU A 424 2.39 30.82 3.09
N GLY A 425 2.98 31.07 4.25
CA GLY A 425 3.71 32.30 4.57
C GLY A 425 5.18 32.33 4.13
N GLY A 426 5.67 31.26 3.51
CA GLY A 426 7.08 30.92 3.31
C GLY A 426 7.67 30.11 4.46
N LYS A 427 7.22 28.86 4.65
CA LYS A 427 7.86 27.78 5.46
C LYS A 427 8.20 28.12 6.92
N ARG A 428 7.47 29.06 7.50
CA ARG A 428 7.87 29.71 8.77
C ARG A 428 7.98 28.73 9.94
N GLY A 429 7.13 27.70 9.94
CA GLY A 429 7.07 26.67 10.97
C GLY A 429 8.19 25.65 10.89
N SER A 430 8.44 25.06 9.72
CA SER A 430 9.53 24.11 9.54
C SER A 430 10.90 24.80 9.66
N ASP A 431 11.06 26.04 9.21
CA ASP A 431 12.25 26.86 9.49
C ASP A 431 12.43 27.05 11.00
N PHE A 432 11.39 27.47 11.73
CA PHE A 432 11.48 27.66 13.18
C PHE A 432 11.86 26.36 13.93
N TRP A 433 11.29 25.23 13.52
CA TRP A 433 11.56 23.94 14.15
C TRP A 433 12.97 23.43 13.82
N THR A 434 13.41 23.54 12.56
CA THR A 434 14.73 23.08 12.14
C THR A 434 15.87 23.95 12.67
N ASP A 435 15.71 25.28 12.73
CA ASP A 435 16.74 26.17 13.30
C ASP A 435 16.72 26.20 14.83
N TYR A 436 15.62 26.58 15.47
CA TYR A 436 15.61 26.79 16.92
C TYR A 436 15.40 25.47 17.68
N TRP A 437 14.33 24.74 17.39
CA TRP A 437 13.97 23.57 18.19
C TRP A 437 14.99 22.41 18.04
N VAL A 438 15.54 22.19 16.84
CA VAL A 438 16.59 21.18 16.63
C VAL A 438 17.99 21.72 16.95
N LYS A 439 18.50 22.76 16.29
CA LYS A 439 19.91 23.15 16.46
C LYS A 439 20.22 23.88 17.77
N GLU A 440 19.31 24.71 18.29
CA GLU A 440 19.57 25.50 19.49
C GLU A 440 19.10 24.80 20.77
N ASP A 441 17.85 24.31 20.80
CA ASP A 441 17.27 23.67 21.99
C ASP A 441 17.67 22.18 22.15
N ASN A 442 17.78 21.43 21.04
CA ASN A 442 18.08 19.99 21.05
C ASN A 442 19.37 19.60 20.27
N PRO A 443 20.53 20.26 20.46
CA PRO A 443 21.75 20.11 19.64
C PRO A 443 22.44 18.71 19.67
N GLY A 444 21.88 17.74 20.40
CA GLY A 444 22.30 16.35 20.36
C GLY A 444 21.56 15.50 19.32
N VAL A 445 20.49 16.03 18.72
CA VAL A 445 19.59 15.30 17.83
C VAL A 445 20.15 15.17 16.41
N GLU A 446 20.08 13.95 15.86
CA GLU A 446 20.29 13.64 14.45
C GLU A 446 18.92 13.43 13.78
N VAL A 447 18.45 14.40 12.99
CA VAL A 447 17.26 14.19 12.14
C VAL A 447 17.68 13.39 10.91
N THR A 448 17.39 12.09 10.90
CA THR A 448 17.92 11.15 9.89
C THR A 448 17.29 11.36 8.52
N ASN A 449 15.98 11.62 8.52
CA ASN A 449 15.16 11.74 7.31
C ASN A 449 13.90 12.57 7.59
N TYR A 450 13.36 13.20 6.55
CA TYR A 450 12.04 13.83 6.55
C TYR A 450 11.14 13.23 5.46
N VAL A 451 9.89 12.94 5.79
CA VAL A 451 8.84 12.58 4.83
C VAL A 451 7.73 13.64 4.86
N ASN A 452 7.51 14.31 3.73
CA ASN A 452 6.49 15.34 3.57
C ASN A 452 5.26 14.77 2.85
N LEU A 453 4.07 15.21 3.27
CA LEU A 453 2.79 14.86 2.70
C LEU A 453 2.09 16.20 2.36
N ASP A 454 2.04 16.53 1.07
CA ASP A 454 1.77 17.91 0.65
C ASP A 454 1.22 17.98 -0.77
N MET A 455 0.10 18.69 -0.97
CA MET A 455 -0.61 18.77 -2.24
C MET A 455 -0.81 17.37 -2.85
N ALA A 456 -1.50 16.50 -2.12
CA ALA A 456 -1.55 15.07 -2.40
C ALA A 456 -2.99 14.55 -2.54
N GLY A 457 -3.18 13.57 -3.43
CA GLY A 457 -4.46 12.86 -3.61
C GLY A 457 -5.18 13.06 -4.95
N VAL A 458 -4.89 14.12 -5.71
CA VAL A 458 -5.62 14.42 -6.98
C VAL A 458 -4.86 14.11 -8.27
N ASN A 459 -3.67 13.50 -8.17
CA ASN A 459 -2.81 13.19 -9.31
C ASN A 459 -3.19 11.85 -10.00
N TRP A 460 -3.27 10.76 -9.23
CA TRP A 460 -3.38 9.39 -9.74
C TRP A 460 -4.19 8.55 -8.74
N PRO A 461 -5.11 7.67 -9.16
CA PRO A 461 -5.36 7.17 -10.52
C PRO A 461 -6.34 8.00 -11.39
N GLY A 462 -6.79 9.18 -10.96
CA GLY A 462 -7.83 9.97 -11.65
C GLY A 462 -7.47 10.58 -13.01
N GLY A 463 -6.28 10.29 -13.58
CA GLY A 463 -5.89 10.74 -14.93
C GLY A 463 -5.03 12.01 -15.00
N GLY A 464 -4.61 12.58 -13.86
CA GLY A 464 -3.49 13.52 -13.76
C GLY A 464 -3.65 14.93 -14.30
N GLY A 465 -4.68 15.23 -15.10
CA GLY A 465 -4.87 16.56 -15.70
C GLY A 465 -6.27 17.11 -15.55
N ALA A 466 -6.39 18.44 -15.68
CA ALA A 466 -7.66 19.13 -15.50
C ALA A 466 -8.73 18.69 -16.52
N PRO A 467 -9.96 18.38 -16.08
CA PRO A 467 -11.12 18.35 -16.97
C PRO A 467 -11.28 19.75 -17.58
N CYS A 468 -11.02 19.93 -18.88
CA CYS A 468 -10.95 21.27 -19.43
C CYS A 468 -12.34 21.86 -19.73
N GLY A 469 -12.46 23.17 -19.50
CA GLY A 469 -13.69 23.93 -19.60
C GLY A 469 -14.73 23.63 -18.51
N GLY A 470 -15.80 24.43 -18.50
CA GLY A 470 -16.84 24.32 -17.47
C GLY A 470 -16.39 25.03 -16.20
N ASN A 471 -16.31 24.31 -15.08
CA ASN A 471 -15.88 24.87 -13.80
C ASN A 471 -14.35 24.85 -13.62
N HIS A 472 -13.68 23.77 -14.02
CA HIS A 472 -12.32 23.41 -13.59
C HIS A 472 -11.18 24.08 -14.40
N GLY A 473 -11.44 25.23 -15.03
CA GLY A 473 -10.46 25.96 -15.83
C GLY A 473 -10.82 26.10 -17.32
N GLY A 474 -9.88 26.59 -18.11
CA GLY A 474 -10.11 27.02 -19.50
C GLY A 474 -10.51 25.88 -20.45
N GLY A 475 -11.47 26.13 -21.35
CA GLY A 475 -11.88 25.19 -22.41
C GLY A 475 -13.35 25.28 -22.82
N GLU A 476 -13.79 24.40 -23.73
CA GLU A 476 -15.22 24.06 -23.87
C GLU A 476 -15.53 22.91 -22.90
N GLY A 477 -16.56 23.07 -22.06
CA GLY A 477 -16.75 22.19 -20.89
C GLY A 477 -16.92 20.71 -21.21
N GLY A 478 -16.12 19.90 -20.52
CA GLY A 478 -16.07 18.45 -20.71
C GLY A 478 -15.09 18.01 -21.80
N CYS A 479 -14.02 18.76 -22.03
CA CYS A 479 -12.90 18.31 -22.86
C CYS A 479 -11.83 17.56 -22.03
N ASP A 480 -11.13 16.63 -22.68
CA ASP A 480 -10.03 15.88 -22.06
C ASP A 480 -8.81 16.79 -21.82
N PRO A 481 -7.99 16.55 -20.77
CA PRO A 481 -6.81 17.34 -20.45
C PRO A 481 -5.89 17.58 -21.66
N GLN A 482 -5.32 18.78 -21.82
CA GLN A 482 -4.51 19.06 -23.00
C GLN A 482 -3.18 18.29 -22.96
N PRO A 483 -2.83 17.49 -24.00
CA PRO A 483 -1.59 16.73 -24.04
C PRO A 483 -0.40 17.55 -24.55
N ALA A 484 -0.48 18.88 -24.48
CA ALA A 484 0.44 19.81 -25.13
C ALA A 484 1.32 20.51 -24.10
N VAL A 485 2.50 19.94 -23.84
CA VAL A 485 3.43 20.46 -22.81
C VAL A 485 4.03 21.81 -23.20
N ASP A 486 4.12 22.73 -22.24
CA ASP A 486 4.71 24.04 -22.47
C ASP A 486 6.22 23.97 -22.83
N PRO A 487 6.65 24.57 -23.95
CA PRO A 487 8.07 24.61 -24.35
C PRO A 487 9.02 25.27 -23.35
N ASP A 488 8.54 26.10 -22.42
CA ASP A 488 9.35 26.77 -21.39
C ASP A 488 9.63 25.86 -20.16
N GLY A 489 9.25 24.58 -20.20
CA GLY A 489 9.73 23.52 -19.30
C GLY A 489 9.09 23.47 -17.90
N TYR A 490 8.15 24.38 -17.60
CA TYR A 490 7.33 24.35 -16.38
C TYR A 490 5.85 24.16 -16.77
N PRO A 491 5.27 22.96 -16.58
CA PRO A 491 3.91 22.65 -17.02
C PRO A 491 2.81 23.42 -16.27
N LYS A 492 1.58 23.37 -16.78
CA LYS A 492 0.45 24.26 -16.37
C LYS A 492 -0.82 23.52 -15.89
N ASP A 493 -1.83 24.32 -15.53
CA ASP A 493 -3.18 23.91 -15.14
C ASP A 493 -4.02 23.31 -16.28
N GLU A 494 -3.60 23.48 -17.54
CA GLU A 494 -4.26 22.87 -18.71
C GLU A 494 -3.75 21.44 -19.03
N GLU A 495 -2.74 20.92 -18.31
CA GLU A 495 -1.96 19.73 -18.69
C GLU A 495 -2.20 18.47 -17.83
N VAL A 496 -1.79 17.29 -18.34
CA VAL A 496 -1.70 16.05 -17.56
C VAL A 496 -0.37 15.96 -16.82
N TRP A 497 -0.44 15.77 -15.51
CA TRP A 497 0.70 15.61 -14.61
C TRP A 497 0.73 14.23 -13.93
N PRO A 498 1.91 13.62 -13.75
CA PRO A 498 2.06 12.43 -12.94
C PRO A 498 1.93 12.72 -11.43
N MET A 499 1.67 11.68 -10.63
CA MET A 499 1.94 11.69 -9.20
C MET A 499 3.46 11.79 -8.98
N ARG A 500 3.90 12.67 -8.06
CA ARG A 500 5.32 12.95 -7.85
C ARG A 500 5.80 12.45 -6.50
N VAL A 501 6.89 11.69 -6.51
CA VAL A 501 7.71 11.36 -5.33
C VAL A 501 9.06 12.06 -5.49
N TYR A 502 9.18 13.25 -4.90
CA TYR A 502 10.33 14.13 -5.10
C TYR A 502 11.31 14.05 -3.93
N ILE A 503 12.60 13.93 -4.22
CA ILE A 503 13.65 13.62 -3.25
C ILE A 503 14.75 14.69 -3.29
N GLY A 504 15.42 14.92 -2.15
CA GLY A 504 16.54 15.86 -2.08
C GLY A 504 17.33 15.78 -0.76
N PRO A 505 18.42 16.54 -0.63
CA PRO A 505 18.90 17.53 -1.60
C PRO A 505 19.60 16.93 -2.81
N SER A 506 19.49 17.60 -3.96
CA SER A 506 20.26 17.32 -5.18
C SER A 506 21.02 18.59 -5.60
N LEU A 507 22.11 18.41 -6.34
CA LEU A 507 22.95 19.48 -6.91
C LEU A 507 23.12 19.35 -8.43
N ASP A 508 22.94 18.15 -8.97
CA ASP A 508 23.17 17.80 -10.37
C ASP A 508 21.86 17.26 -10.96
N HIS A 509 21.51 17.62 -12.20
CA HIS A 509 20.25 17.16 -12.83
C HIS A 509 20.41 15.84 -13.59
N ASP A 510 21.64 15.50 -14.01
CA ASP A 510 21.98 14.35 -14.84
C ASP A 510 22.62 13.18 -14.07
N ILE A 511 22.75 13.31 -12.74
CA ILE A 511 23.34 12.33 -11.81
C ILE A 511 22.41 12.12 -10.63
N MET A 512 22.16 10.85 -10.26
CA MET A 512 21.40 10.49 -9.05
C MET A 512 22.24 10.76 -7.79
N ASN A 513 21.91 11.81 -7.05
CA ASN A 513 22.67 12.29 -5.89
C ASN A 513 22.30 11.55 -4.58
N GLN A 514 21.05 11.13 -4.40
CA GLN A 514 20.50 10.45 -3.22
C GLN A 514 20.03 9.01 -3.53
N PRO A 515 20.86 8.15 -4.17
CA PRO A 515 20.43 6.85 -4.70
C PRO A 515 19.90 5.88 -3.62
N GLY A 516 20.24 6.08 -2.35
CA GLY A 516 19.66 5.31 -1.25
C GLY A 516 18.18 5.62 -1.00
N MET A 517 17.77 6.89 -1.10
CA MET A 517 16.39 7.30 -0.86
C MET A 517 15.51 7.07 -2.10
N VAL A 518 16.05 7.33 -3.30
CA VAL A 518 15.39 7.02 -4.57
C VAL A 518 15.24 5.50 -4.75
N GLY A 519 16.29 4.74 -4.43
CA GLY A 519 16.24 3.28 -4.41
C GLY A 519 15.21 2.72 -3.42
N LEU A 520 15.06 3.33 -2.24
CA LEU A 520 14.02 2.98 -1.28
C LEU A 520 12.61 3.29 -1.80
N ALA A 521 12.40 4.49 -2.37
CA ALA A 521 11.12 4.87 -2.96
C ALA A 521 10.68 3.89 -4.05
N MET A 522 11.56 3.62 -5.02
CA MET A 522 11.31 2.66 -6.11
C MET A 522 11.05 1.24 -5.56
N TRP A 523 11.88 0.76 -4.62
CA TRP A 523 11.76 -0.58 -4.02
C TRP A 523 10.39 -0.82 -3.35
N ILE A 524 9.84 0.21 -2.70
CA ILE A 524 8.50 0.18 -2.09
C ILE A 524 7.41 0.25 -3.17
N GLY A 525 7.53 1.22 -4.09
CA GLY A 525 6.57 1.49 -5.16
C GLY A 525 6.32 0.28 -6.06
N SER A 526 7.40 -0.40 -6.48
CA SER A 526 7.34 -1.50 -7.44
C SER A 526 6.68 -2.78 -6.92
N ASP A 527 6.38 -2.90 -5.63
CA ASP A 527 6.09 -4.21 -5.01
C ASP A 527 5.07 -4.17 -3.89
N ALA A 528 5.27 -3.31 -2.88
CA ALA A 528 4.33 -3.15 -1.78
C ALA A 528 3.10 -2.31 -2.18
N ILE A 529 3.33 -1.28 -2.99
CA ILE A 529 2.32 -0.34 -3.49
C ILE A 529 1.72 -0.80 -4.83
N GLY A 530 2.42 -1.68 -5.55
CA GLY A 530 1.93 -2.37 -6.73
C GLY A 530 1.97 -1.56 -8.03
N VAL A 531 2.72 -0.46 -8.08
CA VAL A 531 2.73 0.51 -9.19
C VAL A 531 3.92 0.32 -10.16
N GLU A 532 4.37 -0.92 -10.36
CA GLU A 532 5.55 -1.24 -11.20
C GLU A 532 5.37 -0.88 -12.69
N GLU A 533 4.13 -0.78 -13.17
CA GLU A 533 3.81 -0.47 -14.57
C GLU A 533 3.59 1.04 -14.79
N GLN A 534 3.27 1.79 -13.73
CA GLN A 534 2.92 3.21 -13.75
C GLN A 534 4.10 4.12 -13.34
N MET A 535 5.02 3.58 -12.55
CA MET A 535 6.13 4.32 -11.94
C MET A 535 7.40 4.30 -12.78
N SER A 536 8.05 5.46 -12.93
CA SER A 536 9.42 5.52 -13.45
C SER A 536 10.29 6.51 -12.67
N MET A 537 11.60 6.28 -12.69
CA MET A 537 12.60 7.19 -12.14
C MET A 537 13.01 8.21 -13.21
N LEU A 538 12.92 9.51 -12.94
CA LEU A 538 13.44 10.54 -13.86
C LEU A 538 14.88 10.94 -13.53
N ILE A 539 15.68 11.21 -14.56
CA ILE A 539 17.05 11.72 -14.48
C ILE A 539 17.41 12.44 -15.78
N GLY A 540 17.99 13.64 -15.69
CA GLY A 540 18.28 14.50 -16.84
C GLY A 540 19.50 14.15 -17.67
N THR A 541 19.93 12.89 -17.68
CA THR A 541 21.05 12.41 -18.50
C THR A 541 20.75 12.67 -19.98
N ASP A 542 21.73 13.25 -20.70
CA ASP A 542 21.60 13.72 -22.10
C ASP A 542 20.55 14.84 -22.34
N HIS A 543 19.93 15.41 -21.29
CA HIS A 543 18.91 16.47 -21.38
C HIS A 543 19.39 17.85 -20.84
N PRO A 544 18.81 18.98 -21.32
CA PRO A 544 19.13 20.32 -20.82
C PRO A 544 18.64 20.55 -19.39
N ALA A 545 19.45 21.23 -18.57
CA ALA A 545 19.15 21.44 -17.14
C ALA A 545 17.90 22.30 -16.86
N ASP A 546 17.42 23.04 -17.87
CA ASP A 546 16.21 23.86 -17.85
C ASP A 546 14.93 23.10 -18.26
N THR A 547 15.02 22.00 -19.03
CA THR A 547 13.84 21.25 -19.54
C THR A 547 13.80 19.77 -19.14
N TRP A 548 14.84 19.23 -18.51
CA TRP A 548 15.04 17.78 -18.34
C TRP A 548 13.87 17.00 -17.74
N LYS A 549 13.16 17.56 -16.75
CA LYS A 549 12.02 16.88 -16.10
C LYS A 549 10.91 16.57 -17.10
N VAL A 550 10.65 17.49 -18.03
CA VAL A 550 9.71 17.31 -19.14
C VAL A 550 10.29 16.38 -20.19
N ASP A 551 11.53 16.62 -20.63
CA ASP A 551 12.09 15.88 -21.77
C ASP A 551 12.26 14.37 -21.46
N ASP A 552 12.72 14.02 -20.26
CA ASP A 552 12.92 12.63 -19.84
C ASP A 552 11.57 11.92 -19.55
N TRP A 553 10.60 12.63 -18.96
CA TRP A 553 9.23 12.12 -18.81
C TRP A 553 8.57 11.82 -20.16
N MET A 554 8.74 12.71 -21.15
CA MET A 554 8.28 12.49 -22.52
C MET A 554 9.06 11.37 -23.23
N ALA A 555 10.36 11.22 -22.97
CA ALA A 555 11.19 10.14 -23.51
C ALA A 555 10.81 8.75 -22.95
N LYS A 556 10.24 8.70 -21.74
CA LYS A 556 9.76 7.49 -21.04
C LYS A 556 8.29 7.16 -21.30
N ASP A 557 7.70 7.74 -22.34
CA ASP A 557 6.28 7.56 -22.74
C ASP A 557 5.27 8.02 -21.67
N ARG A 558 5.63 9.08 -20.92
CA ARG A 558 4.78 9.80 -19.95
C ARG A 558 4.23 8.91 -18.81
N PRO A 559 5.10 8.28 -18.00
CA PRO A 559 4.69 7.47 -16.85
C PRO A 559 3.80 8.26 -15.90
N GLU A 560 2.81 7.60 -15.30
CA GLU A 560 1.76 8.22 -14.48
C GLU A 560 2.24 8.55 -13.05
N ILE A 561 3.33 7.92 -12.60
CA ILE A 561 4.00 8.19 -11.32
C ILE A 561 5.49 8.40 -11.59
N ILE A 562 6.07 9.46 -11.05
CA ILE A 562 7.49 9.78 -11.21
C ILE A 562 8.21 9.87 -9.86
N VAL A 563 9.35 9.19 -9.76
CA VAL A 563 10.31 9.34 -8.67
C VAL A 563 11.51 10.12 -9.21
N TYR A 564 11.85 11.27 -8.61
CA TYR A 564 12.93 12.10 -9.13
C TYR A 564 13.55 12.98 -8.05
N GLU A 565 14.72 13.56 -8.33
CA GLU A 565 15.41 14.46 -7.41
C GLU A 565 15.19 15.93 -7.78
N ASP A 566 14.94 16.78 -6.78
CA ASP A 566 14.69 18.20 -6.98
C ASP A 566 15.71 19.08 -6.25
N THR A 567 16.36 19.96 -7.01
CA THR A 567 17.26 21.01 -6.52
C THR A 567 16.51 22.26 -6.03
N THR A 568 15.18 22.30 -6.21
CA THR A 568 14.34 23.50 -6.03
C THR A 568 13.08 23.25 -5.20
N ALA A 569 13.12 22.32 -4.24
CA ALA A 569 12.00 22.00 -3.35
C ALA A 569 11.40 23.28 -2.71
N ARG A 570 10.13 23.60 -3.02
CA ARG A 570 9.52 24.87 -2.62
C ARG A 570 8.87 24.84 -1.24
N SER A 571 8.36 23.67 -0.85
CA SER A 571 7.67 23.35 0.42
C SER A 571 8.63 23.11 1.60
N ASP A 572 8.10 22.84 2.80
CA ASP A 572 8.77 22.65 4.10
C ASP A 572 10.07 21.82 4.03
N HIS A 573 10.12 20.85 3.10
CA HIS A 573 11.33 20.20 2.58
C HIS A 573 12.62 21.03 2.63
N ALA A 574 12.56 22.25 2.09
CA ALA A 574 13.73 23.10 1.94
C ALA A 574 14.43 23.33 3.27
N THR A 575 13.67 23.52 4.35
CA THR A 575 14.22 23.83 5.67
C THR A 575 14.99 22.63 6.23
N PHE A 576 14.52 21.41 6.02
CA PHE A 576 15.25 20.18 6.39
C PHE A 576 16.55 20.01 5.57
N GLN A 577 16.54 20.37 4.29
CA GLN A 577 17.72 20.29 3.42
C GLN A 577 18.74 21.40 3.73
N ASP A 578 18.31 22.66 3.73
CA ASP A 578 19.13 23.86 3.89
C ASP A 578 19.63 24.03 5.33
N ASN A 579 18.75 23.80 6.32
CA ASN A 579 19.09 24.04 7.72
C ASN A 579 19.81 22.83 8.34
N LEU A 580 19.32 21.61 8.14
CA LEU A 580 19.85 20.40 8.79
C LEU A 580 20.76 19.54 7.89
N GLY A 581 20.71 19.70 6.56
CA GLY A 581 21.35 18.76 5.64
C GLY A 581 20.67 17.40 5.60
N THR A 582 19.43 17.28 6.08
CA THR A 582 18.67 16.03 6.14
C THR A 582 18.18 15.61 4.75
N VAL A 583 18.16 14.31 4.47
CA VAL A 583 17.55 13.77 3.23
C VAL A 583 16.04 13.70 3.36
N THR A 584 15.32 14.08 2.30
CA THR A 584 13.87 14.23 2.34
C THR A 584 13.19 13.48 1.19
N MET A 585 12.02 12.89 1.44
CA MET A 585 11.12 12.30 0.43
C MET A 585 9.75 12.98 0.52
N GLY A 586 9.23 13.48 -0.59
CA GLY A 586 8.00 14.26 -0.66
C GLY A 586 6.98 13.61 -1.58
N PHE A 587 5.73 13.53 -1.13
CA PHE A 587 4.63 13.05 -1.95
C PHE A 587 3.71 14.20 -2.34
N GLY A 588 3.55 14.43 -3.66
CA GLY A 588 2.54 15.31 -4.23
C GLY A 588 3.07 16.54 -5.00
N GLY A 589 2.22 17.56 -5.08
CA GLY A 589 2.46 18.82 -5.79
C GLY A 589 1.88 18.86 -7.20
N LEU A 590 0.68 19.41 -7.35
CA LEU A 590 0.20 20.09 -8.54
C LEU A 590 0.19 21.61 -8.30
N VAL A 591 1.33 22.16 -7.85
CA VAL A 591 1.58 23.60 -7.78
C VAL A 591 1.29 24.20 -9.16
N ASP A 592 0.24 25.01 -9.25
CA ASP A 592 -0.33 25.54 -10.50
C ASP A 592 -0.78 24.50 -11.55
N GLY A 593 -0.92 23.23 -11.17
CA GLY A 593 -1.49 22.14 -11.98
C GLY A 593 -2.93 21.76 -11.59
N TYR A 594 -3.33 21.99 -10.34
CA TYR A 594 -4.72 21.85 -9.87
C TYR A 594 -5.40 23.23 -9.93
N TRP A 595 -6.50 23.37 -10.67
CA TRP A 595 -7.16 24.66 -10.89
C TRP A 595 -7.56 25.37 -9.58
N CYS A 596 -8.01 24.59 -8.59
CA CYS A 596 -8.43 25.09 -7.29
C CYS A 596 -7.28 25.29 -6.28
N TYR A 597 -6.03 25.11 -6.67
CA TYR A 597 -4.85 25.42 -5.84
C TYR A 597 -4.86 26.88 -5.32
N HIS A 598 -4.85 27.01 -3.99
CA HIS A 598 -5.05 28.27 -3.23
C HIS A 598 -6.36 29.01 -3.57
N GLN A 599 -7.43 28.31 -3.98
CA GLN A 599 -8.73 28.91 -4.34
C GLN A 599 -9.84 28.54 -3.34
N THR A 600 -10.93 29.33 -3.34
CA THR A 600 -12.12 29.02 -2.53
C THR A 600 -12.87 27.76 -2.98
N CYS A 601 -12.52 27.18 -4.13
CA CYS A 601 -13.04 25.88 -4.60
C CYS A 601 -12.21 24.68 -4.15
N ASP A 602 -11.11 24.87 -3.39
CA ASP A 602 -10.34 23.76 -2.82
C ASP A 602 -11.12 23.04 -1.71
N THR A 603 -12.00 22.14 -2.14
CA THR A 603 -13.06 21.49 -1.37
C THR A 603 -13.09 19.99 -1.70
N VAL A 604 -13.65 19.18 -0.81
CA VAL A 604 -13.70 17.73 -1.00
C VAL A 604 -14.54 17.33 -2.22
N ASP A 605 -15.62 18.06 -2.50
CA ASP A 605 -16.47 17.82 -3.67
C ASP A 605 -15.72 18.09 -4.99
N GLU A 606 -14.89 19.15 -5.06
CA GLU A 606 -14.05 19.41 -6.25
C GLU A 606 -12.94 18.36 -6.40
N MET A 607 -12.30 17.91 -5.30
CA MET A 607 -11.34 16.80 -5.34
C MET A 607 -11.98 15.48 -5.81
N ILE A 608 -13.26 15.27 -5.50
CA ILE A 608 -14.04 14.11 -5.99
C ILE A 608 -14.32 14.25 -7.48
N ASP A 609 -14.91 15.37 -7.94
CA ASP A 609 -15.28 15.56 -9.36
C ASP A 609 -14.04 15.55 -10.28
N TRP A 610 -12.92 16.12 -9.82
CA TRP A 610 -11.61 16.06 -10.49
C TRP A 610 -11.10 14.62 -10.67
N MET A 611 -11.35 13.74 -9.70
CA MET A 611 -10.87 12.35 -9.72
C MET A 611 -11.85 11.37 -10.41
N ASP A 612 -13.01 11.82 -10.88
CA ASP A 612 -14.03 10.92 -11.45
C ASP A 612 -13.73 10.57 -12.91
N THR A 613 -13.43 9.30 -13.17
CA THR A 613 -13.11 8.76 -14.51
C THR A 613 -14.33 8.12 -15.19
N THR A 614 -15.54 8.26 -14.62
CA THR A 614 -16.76 7.65 -15.16
C THR A 614 -17.12 8.25 -16.52
N GLY A 615 -17.13 7.43 -17.57
CA GLY A 615 -17.45 7.86 -18.93
C GLY A 615 -16.44 8.82 -19.59
N LYS A 616 -15.21 8.91 -19.06
CA LYS A 616 -14.08 9.56 -19.75
C LYS A 616 -13.44 8.58 -20.74
N ASP A 617 -12.68 9.09 -21.72
CA ASP A 617 -11.87 8.27 -22.64
C ASP A 617 -10.45 7.95 -22.06
N TYR A 618 -10.22 8.20 -20.76
CA TYR A 618 -8.97 7.95 -20.03
C TYR A 618 -9.21 7.35 -18.62
N GLY A 619 -8.19 6.66 -18.09
CA GLY A 619 -8.26 5.96 -16.80
C GLY A 619 -9.07 4.66 -16.82
N GLU A 620 -9.18 3.99 -15.67
CA GLU A 620 -10.20 2.96 -15.46
C GLU A 620 -11.52 3.61 -15.06
N GLU A 621 -12.66 3.18 -15.62
CA GLU A 621 -13.99 3.76 -15.33
C GLU A 621 -14.40 3.55 -13.86
N ARG A 622 -14.27 4.60 -13.04
CA ARG A 622 -14.44 4.58 -11.58
C ARG A 622 -14.95 5.93 -11.07
N SER A 623 -15.69 5.92 -9.96
CA SER A 623 -16.17 7.15 -9.32
C SER A 623 -15.04 7.94 -8.65
N GLY A 624 -15.22 9.26 -8.57
CA GLY A 624 -14.27 10.20 -7.98
C GLY A 624 -13.84 9.84 -6.56
N THR A 625 -14.80 9.52 -5.70
CA THR A 625 -14.54 9.05 -4.33
C THR A 625 -13.70 7.76 -4.31
N SER A 626 -13.92 6.83 -5.25
CA SER A 626 -13.14 5.60 -5.33
C SER A 626 -11.69 5.85 -5.74
N ASN A 627 -11.47 6.77 -6.68
CA ASN A 627 -10.13 7.13 -7.16
C ASN A 627 -9.37 8.00 -6.14
N LEU A 628 -10.03 8.97 -5.50
CA LEU A 628 -9.44 9.79 -4.44
C LEU A 628 -9.02 8.92 -3.24
N VAL A 629 -9.86 7.98 -2.81
CA VAL A 629 -9.51 7.03 -1.74
C VAL A 629 -8.36 6.09 -2.14
N ASP A 630 -8.28 5.66 -3.40
CA ASP A 630 -7.16 4.85 -3.94
C ASP A 630 -5.83 5.65 -3.95
N ALA A 631 -5.89 6.93 -4.31
CA ALA A 631 -4.75 7.85 -4.29
C ALA A 631 -4.20 8.07 -2.87
N LEU A 632 -5.09 8.37 -1.91
CA LEU A 632 -4.75 8.57 -0.51
C LEU A 632 -4.19 7.27 0.11
N ASP A 633 -4.77 6.11 -0.23
CA ASP A 633 -4.26 4.80 0.19
C ASP A 633 -2.85 4.53 -0.33
N THR A 634 -2.60 4.84 -1.62
CA THR A 634 -1.30 4.68 -2.29
C THR A 634 -0.21 5.44 -1.53
N ILE A 635 -0.43 6.73 -1.25
CA ILE A 635 0.55 7.60 -0.60
C ILE A 635 0.75 7.24 0.88
N THR A 636 -0.34 6.99 1.61
CA THR A 636 -0.29 6.66 3.04
C THR A 636 0.44 5.34 3.30
N TRP A 637 0.24 4.34 2.45
CA TRP A 637 1.00 3.09 2.52
C TRP A 637 2.47 3.26 2.15
N TRP A 638 2.80 4.12 1.18
CA TRP A 638 4.18 4.38 0.78
C TRP A 638 4.96 5.06 1.92
N ALA A 639 4.37 6.07 2.56
CA ALA A 639 4.92 6.70 3.76
C ALA A 639 5.08 5.70 4.93
N THR A 640 4.11 4.80 5.12
CA THR A 640 4.14 3.75 6.16
C THR A 640 5.22 2.69 5.91
N TYR A 641 5.46 2.31 4.65
CA TYR A 641 6.57 1.42 4.31
C TYR A 641 7.93 2.11 4.46
N SER A 642 8.04 3.36 4.02
CA SER A 642 9.23 4.19 4.25
C SER A 642 9.54 4.31 5.74
N PHE A 643 8.53 4.49 6.60
CA PHE A 643 8.68 4.49 8.05
C PHE A 643 9.40 3.23 8.56
N PHE A 644 8.86 2.04 8.29
CA PHE A 644 9.41 0.80 8.85
C PHE A 644 10.81 0.48 8.31
N HIS A 645 11.08 0.77 7.04
CA HIS A 645 12.41 0.58 6.44
C HIS A 645 13.44 1.53 7.05
N LEU A 646 13.07 2.79 7.31
CA LEU A 646 13.95 3.82 7.88
C LEU A 646 14.20 3.63 9.38
N ASP A 647 13.31 2.97 10.14
CA ASP A 647 13.63 2.63 11.54
C ASP A 647 14.78 1.63 11.65
N GLU A 648 14.75 0.55 10.87
CA GLU A 648 15.80 -0.45 10.89
C GLU A 648 17.11 0.04 10.25
N ASN A 649 17.02 0.75 9.12
CA ASN A 649 18.19 1.20 8.38
C ASN A 649 17.98 2.63 7.83
N PRO A 650 18.22 3.68 8.65
CA PRO A 650 18.04 5.06 8.23
C PRO A 650 18.89 5.42 7.02
N VAL A 651 18.24 5.84 5.93
CA VAL A 651 18.91 6.46 4.80
C VAL A 651 19.29 7.89 5.19
N ARG A 652 20.55 8.26 4.98
CA ARG A 652 21.09 9.61 5.20
C ARG A 652 21.30 10.34 3.88
N ASN A 653 21.47 11.65 3.95
CA ASN A 653 21.96 12.46 2.84
C ASN A 653 23.36 11.97 2.42
N ALA A 654 23.53 11.63 1.14
CA ALA A 654 24.76 11.10 0.57
C ALA A 654 25.95 12.10 0.57
N TYR A 655 25.69 13.38 0.87
CA TYR A 655 26.73 14.41 1.03
C TYR A 655 27.35 14.48 2.44
N LEU A 656 26.90 13.66 3.41
CA LEU A 656 27.32 13.66 4.83
C LEU A 656 28.06 12.38 5.25
#